data_AF-A0A1G6DD75-F1
#
_entry.id   AF-A0A1G6DD75-F1
#
_cell.length_a   1.000
_cell.length_b   1.000
_cell.length_c   1.000
_cell.angle_alpha   90.00
_cell.angle_beta   90.00
_cell.angle_gamma   90.00
#
_symmetry.space_group_name_H-M   'P 1'
#
loop_
_entity.id
_entity.type
_entity.pdbx_description
1 polymer ?
#
loop_
_entity_poly.entity_id
_entity_poly.type
_entity_poly.pdbx_seq_one_letter_code
_entity_poly.pdbx_strand_id
1 'polypeptide(L)'
;MSSKTNSVKALAISVALFVLPLIVVTPIFKADVRAAATYPTGDMHEPPAITELIPDDDPLENSAPKEDALVGNTLILGDALNAAPIETGEHYRYLSPAEKAIYSVLYRSIVSDNFIPYSQRTNTYTWDCLNTYKTLVYSGSSTFQNAYDLSTKEYENVLNRAQEALYFDHPEKVEFYMCHTSYYWSKYESGNFNSYIVITANYDETAFENIDSQITTALNKWISDLKNPSNNCVNQTWDALTELNVHDYYVGNLQYDHACAGDRSTAGYYNLSHTAYGSLVNHLAVCDGYSAGYELILKRLGIESMIIAGYAGGGHAWNIVRLDGSWYEVDTTWAISTEGELRHDWFNRTTAEYEKGVGDSSKAHLRNSSSAFVGFRMPKAYGTHYTYDYLSQTDVNSLIRDEQYVAVTGISLSQSEMEMQIGQSIVADVQIIPANATVKDYVVKSSNYDCIEVDEHILRAIAPGEAIITVTSADGGHTAQCKITVPLPEPEKVDAPEEVADKQVDTVAPIDTEKGVFEITPDKNTEVTFKSGNNKKASSITIPSTVTDENGCMYTVTEIEDGACKGYKKLKKVIIPETIRTIGKGAFKNCSNLSVIKIKGNNLLKVGSGAFKGIKKGAKITIYVSTKKKFTRLVKLIKKAGGSKAIFKFKKQ
;
A
#
# COMPACT_ATOMS: atom_id res chain seq x y z
N MET A 1 -19.12 59.76 78.41
CA MET A 1 -19.11 58.29 78.18
C MET A 1 -18.57 58.08 76.78
N SER A 2 -17.26 57.84 76.64
CA SER A 2 -16.65 56.50 76.51
C SER A 2 -17.10 55.78 75.23
N SER A 3 -16.26 55.18 74.39
CA SER A 3 -14.82 55.15 74.15
C SER A 3 -14.63 54.06 73.06
N LYS A 4 -13.54 54.13 72.28
CA LYS A 4 -12.78 52.98 71.74
C LYS A 4 -13.49 52.12 70.64
N THR A 5 -12.85 51.48 69.66
CA THR A 5 -11.44 51.15 69.39
C THR A 5 -11.31 50.59 67.96
N ASN A 6 -10.12 50.73 67.38
CA ASN A 6 -9.62 50.01 66.20
C ASN A 6 -9.72 48.48 66.31
N SER A 7 -9.87 47.78 65.18
CA SER A 7 -9.16 46.51 64.94
C SER A 7 -8.90 46.25 63.46
N VAL A 8 -7.61 46.05 63.16
CA VAL A 8 -7.02 45.51 61.94
C VAL A 8 -7.37 44.02 61.76
N LYS A 9 -7.39 43.54 60.50
CA LYS A 9 -7.16 42.16 59.96
C LYS A 9 -8.26 41.80 58.96
N ALA A 10 -8.05 41.09 57.85
CA ALA A 10 -6.89 40.58 57.14
C ALA A 10 -7.43 40.21 55.75
N LEU A 11 -6.61 40.35 54.71
CA LEU A 11 -6.93 39.93 53.35
C LEU A 11 -7.00 38.39 53.32
N ALA A 12 -8.20 37.82 53.26
CA ALA A 12 -8.40 36.39 53.02
C ALA A 12 -8.73 36.20 51.53
N ILE A 13 -7.74 35.74 50.78
CA ILE A 13 -7.92 35.16 49.45
C ILE A 13 -8.66 33.84 49.67
N SER A 14 -9.97 33.83 49.41
CA SER A 14 -10.75 32.60 49.38
C SER A 14 -10.66 32.02 47.98
N VAL A 15 -9.79 31.02 47.80
CA VAL A 15 -9.83 30.13 46.64
C VAL A 15 -11.12 29.33 46.77
N ALA A 16 -12.13 29.70 45.98
CA ALA A 16 -13.32 28.89 45.82
C ALA A 16 -12.96 27.69 44.94
N LEU A 17 -12.73 26.52 45.55
CA LEU A 17 -12.84 25.24 44.86
C LEU A 17 -14.27 25.12 44.33
N PHE A 18 -14.45 25.37 43.04
CA PHE A 18 -15.64 24.95 42.32
C PHE A 18 -15.54 23.45 42.09
N VAL A 19 -16.14 22.67 42.98
CA VAL A 19 -16.51 21.28 42.69
C VAL A 19 -17.68 21.36 41.71
N LEU A 20 -17.39 21.21 40.42
CA LEU A 20 -18.42 21.02 39.40
C LEU A 20 -18.93 19.57 39.51
N PRO A 21 -20.26 19.36 39.56
CA PRO A 21 -20.81 18.01 39.64
C PRO A 21 -20.62 17.31 38.29
N LEU A 22 -20.24 16.03 38.38
CA LEU A 22 -20.24 15.07 37.27
C LEU A 22 -21.69 14.99 36.72
N ILE A 23 -21.96 15.66 35.61
CA ILE A 23 -23.23 15.50 34.90
C ILE A 23 -23.08 14.24 34.05
N VAL A 24 -23.63 13.13 34.55
CA VAL A 24 -23.89 11.93 33.75
C VAL A 24 -24.88 12.34 32.66
N VAL A 25 -24.38 12.49 31.44
CA VAL A 25 -25.23 12.69 30.26
C VAL A 25 -25.98 11.37 30.04
N THR A 26 -27.25 11.33 30.43
CA THR A 26 -28.13 10.20 30.09
C THR A 26 -28.34 10.19 28.57
N PRO A 27 -28.11 9.07 27.88
CA PRO A 27 -28.39 8.99 26.45
C PRO A 27 -29.89 9.20 26.20
N ILE A 28 -30.19 10.11 25.28
CA ILE A 28 -31.54 10.30 24.74
C ILE A 28 -31.72 9.21 23.67
N PHE A 29 -32.89 8.57 23.69
CA PHE A 29 -33.35 7.43 22.85
C PHE A 29 -33.17 6.03 23.48
N LYS A 30 -34.18 5.63 24.27
CA LYS A 30 -34.59 4.22 24.36
C LYS A 30 -35.42 3.89 23.12
N ALA A 31 -34.85 3.17 22.17
CA ALA A 31 -35.61 2.45 21.15
C ALA A 31 -35.27 0.95 21.24
N ASP A 32 -36.30 0.14 21.07
CA ASP A 32 -36.42 -1.28 21.40
C ASP A 32 -35.51 -2.15 20.51
N VAL A 33 -34.39 -2.67 21.05
CA VAL A 33 -33.50 -3.60 20.32
C VAL A 33 -33.78 -5.02 20.81
N ARG A 34 -34.58 -5.78 20.04
CA ARG A 34 -34.65 -7.24 20.14
C ARG A 34 -34.08 -7.87 18.87
N ALA A 35 -32.77 -8.08 18.85
CA ALA A 35 -32.12 -9.18 18.15
C ALA A 35 -30.76 -9.45 18.83
N ALA A 36 -30.38 -10.73 18.91
CA ALA A 36 -29.42 -11.25 19.86
C ALA A 36 -27.99 -10.70 19.73
N ALA A 37 -27.36 -10.66 20.90
CA ALA A 37 -25.99 -10.28 21.18
C ALA A 37 -24.92 -11.11 20.46
N THR A 38 -24.32 -10.54 19.43
CA THR A 38 -22.98 -10.89 18.92
C THR A 38 -22.35 -9.59 18.42
N TYR A 39 -21.05 -9.39 18.68
CA TYR A 39 -20.31 -8.27 18.09
C TYR A 39 -20.62 -8.20 16.60
N PRO A 40 -20.99 -7.03 16.07
CA PRO A 40 -21.43 -6.96 14.69
C PRO A 40 -20.22 -7.15 13.76
N THR A 41 -20.34 -8.12 12.85
CA THR A 41 -19.22 -8.60 12.04
C THR A 41 -19.65 -9.06 10.68
N GLY A 42 -18.71 -9.04 9.73
CA GLY A 42 -18.93 -9.58 8.41
C GLY A 42 -19.82 -8.72 7.57
N ASP A 43 -20.21 -7.56 8.05
CA ASP A 43 -21.13 -6.59 7.47
C ASP A 43 -20.51 -5.80 6.34
N MET A 44 -19.19 -5.62 6.29
CA MET A 44 -18.50 -4.96 5.17
C MET A 44 -18.85 -5.62 3.83
N HIS A 45 -18.88 -4.82 2.76
CA HIS A 45 -18.88 -5.36 1.42
C HIS A 45 -17.63 -6.21 1.19
N GLU A 46 -17.77 -7.53 1.38
CA GLU A 46 -16.78 -8.47 0.88
C GLU A 46 -16.72 -8.25 -0.63
N PRO A 47 -15.53 -7.99 -1.18
CA PRO A 47 -15.42 -7.67 -2.58
C PRO A 47 -16.08 -8.78 -3.39
N PRO A 48 -16.94 -8.44 -4.37
CA PRO A 48 -17.68 -9.44 -5.09
C PRO A 48 -16.69 -10.46 -5.68
N ALA A 49 -16.97 -11.74 -5.50
CA ALA A 49 -16.36 -12.74 -6.38
C ALA A 49 -16.62 -12.26 -7.82
N ILE A 50 -15.62 -12.33 -8.71
CA ILE A 50 -15.80 -11.98 -10.13
C ILE A 50 -17.10 -12.61 -10.58
N THR A 51 -18.14 -11.79 -10.77
CA THR A 51 -19.37 -12.26 -11.36
C THR A 51 -19.04 -12.46 -12.82
N GLU A 52 -18.94 -13.73 -13.24
CA GLU A 52 -19.10 -14.11 -14.63
C GLU A 52 -20.50 -13.66 -15.07
N LEU A 53 -20.62 -12.40 -15.46
CA LEU A 53 -21.77 -11.91 -16.22
C LEU A 53 -21.48 -12.12 -17.69
N ILE A 54 -21.35 -13.39 -18.06
CA ILE A 54 -21.71 -13.82 -19.41
C ILE A 54 -22.72 -14.94 -19.18
N PRO A 55 -24.02 -14.66 -19.31
CA PRO A 55 -24.97 -15.74 -19.58
C PRO A 55 -24.42 -16.50 -20.79
N ASP A 56 -24.43 -17.84 -20.75
CA ASP A 56 -24.02 -18.74 -21.84
C ASP A 56 -24.68 -18.43 -23.21
N ASP A 57 -25.63 -17.49 -23.25
CA ASP A 57 -26.28 -16.93 -24.43
C ASP A 57 -25.74 -15.50 -24.74
N ASP A 58 -24.59 -15.49 -25.43
CA ASP A 58 -23.83 -14.41 -26.11
C ASP A 58 -24.55 -13.06 -26.39
N PRO A 59 -23.94 -11.91 -25.99
CA PRO A 59 -23.65 -10.87 -27.00
C PRO A 59 -22.20 -10.34 -27.01
N LEU A 60 -21.26 -10.91 -26.25
CA LEU A 60 -19.83 -10.52 -26.24
C LEU A 60 -18.85 -11.57 -26.78
N GLU A 61 -19.29 -12.80 -27.05
CA GLU A 61 -18.45 -13.93 -27.44
C GLU A 61 -17.92 -13.80 -28.88
N ASN A 62 -18.60 -13.05 -29.76
CA ASN A 62 -18.22 -12.97 -31.19
C ASN A 62 -17.85 -11.57 -31.72
N SER A 63 -17.73 -10.55 -30.88
CA SER A 63 -17.55 -9.16 -31.37
C SER A 63 -16.66 -8.23 -30.54
N ALA A 64 -15.89 -8.75 -29.56
CA ALA A 64 -15.02 -7.90 -28.75
C ALA A 64 -14.10 -7.03 -29.64
N PRO A 65 -14.19 -5.68 -29.57
CA PRO A 65 -13.40 -4.79 -30.40
C PRO A 65 -11.93 -5.05 -30.09
N LYS A 66 -11.16 -5.22 -31.16
CA LYS A 66 -9.72 -5.24 -31.09
C LYS A 66 -9.23 -3.89 -30.52
N GLU A 67 -8.03 -3.87 -29.95
CA GLU A 67 -7.44 -2.66 -29.34
C GLU A 67 -7.46 -1.43 -30.27
N ASP A 68 -7.38 -1.65 -31.59
CA ASP A 68 -7.45 -0.62 -32.64
C ASP A 68 -8.87 -0.09 -32.92
N ALA A 69 -9.92 -0.76 -32.43
CA ALA A 69 -11.30 -0.34 -32.48
C ALA A 69 -11.77 0.37 -31.20
N LEU A 70 -10.93 0.41 -30.14
CA LEU A 70 -11.18 1.22 -28.94
C LEU A 70 -11.00 2.70 -29.29
N VAL A 71 -12.11 3.42 -29.44
CA VAL A 71 -12.12 4.80 -29.94
C VAL A 71 -11.74 5.78 -28.83
N GLY A 72 -10.65 6.54 -29.02
CA GLY A 72 -10.45 7.94 -28.60
C GLY A 72 -10.50 8.35 -27.11
N ASN A 73 -11.13 7.60 -26.20
CA ASN A 73 -11.37 7.99 -24.80
C ASN A 73 -11.31 6.82 -23.79
N THR A 74 -11.04 5.58 -24.22
CA THR A 74 -10.84 4.43 -23.31
C THR A 74 -9.55 4.60 -22.52
N LEU A 75 -9.62 4.57 -21.18
CA LEU A 75 -8.45 4.56 -20.31
C LEU A 75 -7.77 3.18 -20.38
N ILE A 76 -6.49 3.18 -20.74
CA ILE A 76 -5.65 1.98 -20.74
C ILE A 76 -4.91 1.93 -19.40
N LEU A 77 -5.07 0.83 -18.67
CA LEU A 77 -4.48 0.68 -17.32
C LEU A 77 -2.95 0.82 -17.30
N GLY A 78 -2.26 0.38 -18.37
CA GLY A 78 -0.81 0.55 -18.53
C GLY A 78 -0.35 2.01 -18.65
N ASP A 79 -1.23 2.92 -19.09
CA ASP A 79 -0.92 4.33 -19.29
C ASP A 79 -1.33 5.22 -18.11
N ALA A 80 -2.18 4.70 -17.20
CA ALA A 80 -2.81 5.46 -16.13
C ALA A 80 -1.81 6.09 -15.14
N LEU A 81 -0.70 5.40 -14.84
CA LEU A 81 0.37 5.90 -13.97
C LEU A 81 1.17 7.05 -14.60
N ASN A 82 1.14 7.19 -15.93
CA ASN A 82 1.85 8.22 -16.68
C ASN A 82 0.94 9.41 -17.05
N ALA A 83 -0.33 9.37 -16.68
CA ALA A 83 -1.30 10.43 -16.92
C ALA A 83 -1.18 11.57 -15.88
N ALA A 84 -1.97 12.64 -16.06
CA ALA A 84 -1.94 13.82 -15.18
C ALA A 84 -2.18 13.45 -13.70
N PRO A 85 -1.57 14.14 -12.71
CA PRO A 85 -1.75 13.80 -11.30
C PRO A 85 -3.23 13.70 -10.88
N ILE A 86 -3.54 12.79 -9.96
CA ILE A 86 -4.84 12.62 -9.32
C ILE A 86 -4.75 13.02 -7.84
N GLU A 87 -5.90 13.19 -7.20
CA GLU A 87 -5.98 13.26 -5.75
C GLU A 87 -5.77 11.85 -5.15
N THR A 88 -4.99 11.76 -4.08
CA THR A 88 -4.64 10.49 -3.42
C THR A 88 -4.57 10.71 -1.92
N GLY A 89 -4.85 9.68 -1.11
CA GLY A 89 -4.68 9.72 0.34
C GLY A 89 -3.49 8.92 0.85
N GLU A 90 -3.59 8.47 2.11
CA GLU A 90 -2.52 7.72 2.79
C GLU A 90 -2.45 6.26 2.34
N HIS A 91 -3.59 5.61 2.07
CA HIS A 91 -3.64 4.21 1.62
C HIS A 91 -2.92 4.04 0.29
N TYR A 92 -3.13 4.99 -0.64
CA TYR A 92 -2.44 5.01 -1.93
C TYR A 92 -0.93 4.87 -1.81
N ARG A 93 -0.30 5.39 -0.74
CA ARG A 93 1.16 5.31 -0.57
C ARG A 93 1.65 3.88 -0.43
N TYR A 94 0.89 3.03 0.25
CA TYR A 94 1.22 1.64 0.56
C TYR A 94 0.82 0.65 -0.54
N LEU A 95 0.10 1.12 -1.58
CA LEU A 95 -0.30 0.28 -2.71
C LEU A 95 0.88 -0.12 -3.60
N SER A 96 0.80 -1.32 -4.16
CA SER A 96 1.68 -1.81 -5.23
C SER A 96 1.49 -1.02 -6.53
N PRO A 97 2.44 -1.08 -7.48
CA PRO A 97 2.28 -0.41 -8.77
C PRO A 97 1.01 -0.80 -9.53
N ALA A 98 0.61 -2.07 -9.49
CA ALA A 98 -0.62 -2.55 -10.14
C ALA A 98 -1.88 -1.97 -9.48
N GLU A 99 -1.93 -1.99 -8.14
CA GLU A 99 -3.02 -1.39 -7.36
C GLU A 99 -3.13 0.12 -7.63
N LYS A 100 -2.00 0.84 -7.65
CA LYS A 100 -1.96 2.27 -7.97
C LYS A 100 -2.50 2.58 -9.37
N ALA A 101 -2.21 1.71 -10.34
CA ALA A 101 -2.74 1.87 -11.70
C ALA A 101 -4.26 1.73 -11.72
N ILE A 102 -4.82 0.72 -11.04
CA ILE A 102 -6.27 0.50 -10.93
C ILE A 102 -6.93 1.66 -10.18
N TYR A 103 -6.43 2.01 -8.99
CA TYR A 103 -6.89 3.16 -8.20
C TYR A 103 -6.99 4.40 -9.08
N SER A 104 -5.93 4.67 -9.84
CA SER A 104 -5.85 5.88 -10.67
C SER A 104 -6.87 5.92 -11.78
N VAL A 105 -7.19 4.76 -12.36
CA VAL A 105 -8.21 4.69 -13.40
C VAL A 105 -9.60 4.86 -12.80
N LEU A 106 -9.90 4.14 -11.71
CA LEU A 106 -11.20 4.23 -11.04
C LEU A 106 -11.50 5.67 -10.61
N TYR A 107 -10.52 6.34 -9.98
CA TYR A 107 -10.62 7.75 -9.60
C TYR A 107 -11.00 8.62 -10.80
N ARG A 108 -10.26 8.50 -11.91
CA ARG A 108 -10.49 9.33 -13.10
C ARG A 108 -11.84 9.06 -13.73
N SER A 109 -12.23 7.80 -13.82
CA SER A 109 -13.48 7.42 -14.45
C SER A 109 -14.66 7.97 -13.66
N ILE A 110 -14.67 7.78 -12.33
CA ILE A 110 -15.79 8.22 -11.50
C ILE A 110 -15.86 9.76 -11.42
N VAL A 111 -14.73 10.45 -11.20
CA VAL A 111 -14.70 11.93 -11.14
C VAL A 111 -15.06 12.59 -12.47
N SER A 112 -14.94 11.87 -13.60
CA SER A 112 -15.28 12.39 -14.92
C SER A 112 -16.67 11.96 -15.40
N ASP A 113 -17.50 11.38 -14.52
CA ASP A 113 -18.80 10.80 -14.85
C ASP A 113 -18.75 9.75 -15.97
N ASN A 114 -17.62 9.05 -16.10
CA ASN A 114 -17.42 8.00 -17.09
C ASN A 114 -17.86 6.65 -16.52
N PHE A 115 -19.14 6.53 -16.18
CA PHE A 115 -19.78 5.30 -15.72
C PHE A 115 -21.18 5.16 -16.32
N ILE A 116 -21.72 3.95 -16.36
CA ILE A 116 -23.09 3.72 -16.82
C ILE A 116 -24.05 4.26 -15.76
N PRO A 117 -24.96 5.18 -16.11
CA PRO A 117 -25.86 5.74 -15.14
C PRO A 117 -26.92 4.72 -14.69
N TYR A 118 -27.47 4.90 -13.50
CA TYR A 118 -28.40 3.96 -12.87
C TYR A 118 -29.62 3.68 -13.72
N SER A 119 -30.18 4.72 -14.36
CA SER A 119 -31.32 4.61 -15.28
C SER A 119 -31.06 3.74 -16.52
N GLN A 120 -29.80 3.44 -16.83
CA GLN A 120 -29.37 2.67 -18.00
C GLN A 120 -28.79 1.30 -17.61
N ARG A 121 -28.90 0.91 -16.34
CA ARG A 121 -28.42 -0.40 -15.89
C ARG A 121 -29.26 -1.53 -16.44
N THR A 122 -28.56 -2.55 -16.90
CA THR A 122 -29.11 -3.77 -17.47
C THR A 122 -28.20 -4.93 -17.08
N ASN A 123 -28.68 -6.16 -17.28
CA ASN A 123 -27.84 -7.35 -17.08
C ASN A 123 -26.81 -7.56 -18.20
N THR A 124 -26.96 -6.87 -19.33
CA THR A 124 -26.08 -6.97 -20.51
C THR A 124 -25.88 -5.60 -21.16
N TYR A 125 -24.63 -5.28 -21.53
CA TYR A 125 -24.27 -3.99 -22.14
C TYR A 125 -23.73 -4.17 -23.55
N THR A 126 -24.15 -3.30 -24.48
CA THR A 126 -23.60 -3.25 -25.83
C THR A 126 -22.31 -2.42 -25.88
N TRP A 127 -21.45 -2.65 -26.85
CA TRP A 127 -20.24 -1.83 -27.07
C TRP A 127 -20.55 -0.36 -27.26
N ASP A 128 -21.63 -0.03 -27.96
CA ASP A 128 -22.09 1.36 -28.14
C ASP A 128 -22.45 2.00 -26.80
N CYS A 129 -23.09 1.26 -25.89
CA CYS A 129 -23.37 1.73 -24.54
C CYS A 129 -22.07 2.01 -23.77
N LEU A 130 -21.15 1.04 -23.75
CA LEU A 130 -19.87 1.16 -23.04
C LEU A 130 -19.00 2.33 -23.56
N ASN A 131 -19.01 2.55 -24.88
CA ASN A 131 -18.32 3.67 -25.52
C ASN A 131 -19.00 5.01 -25.26
N THR A 132 -20.34 5.05 -25.27
CA THR A 132 -21.12 6.27 -25.02
C THR A 132 -20.80 6.85 -23.64
N TYR A 133 -20.79 6.00 -22.61
CA TYR A 133 -20.51 6.40 -21.23
C TYR A 133 -19.03 6.34 -20.86
N LYS A 134 -18.16 5.94 -21.79
CA LYS A 134 -16.69 5.85 -21.59
C LYS A 134 -16.28 5.04 -20.34
N THR A 135 -17.15 4.13 -19.91
CA THR A 135 -16.97 3.30 -18.71
C THR A 135 -15.94 2.19 -18.92
N LEU A 136 -15.67 1.87 -20.19
CA LEU A 136 -14.78 0.78 -20.56
C LEU A 136 -13.33 1.14 -20.26
N VAL A 137 -12.74 0.42 -19.31
CA VAL A 137 -11.32 0.47 -19.01
C VAL A 137 -10.68 -0.78 -19.56
N TYR A 138 -9.74 -0.61 -20.50
CA TYR A 138 -9.05 -1.73 -21.12
C TYR A 138 -7.80 -2.08 -20.30
N SER A 139 -7.76 -3.31 -19.79
CA SER A 139 -6.57 -3.88 -19.16
C SER A 139 -5.91 -4.97 -19.99
N GLY A 140 -6.63 -5.48 -21.01
CA GLY A 140 -6.16 -6.57 -21.85
C GLY A 140 -5.76 -7.82 -21.08
N SER A 141 -6.37 -8.08 -19.90
CA SER A 141 -6.00 -9.01 -18.81
C SER A 141 -4.62 -9.59 -18.92
N SER A 142 -4.38 -10.49 -19.88
CA SER A 142 -3.05 -10.96 -20.22
C SER A 142 -2.00 -9.85 -20.27
N THR A 143 -2.19 -8.67 -20.87
CA THR A 143 -1.16 -7.62 -20.92
C THR A 143 -0.94 -6.94 -19.58
N PHE A 144 -1.98 -6.60 -18.83
CA PHE A 144 -1.84 -6.03 -17.48
C PHE A 144 -1.35 -7.06 -16.45
N GLN A 145 -1.96 -8.26 -16.42
CA GLN A 145 -1.52 -9.40 -15.61
C GLN A 145 -0.09 -9.79 -15.96
N ASN A 146 0.33 -9.80 -17.23
CA ASN A 146 1.73 -10.05 -17.61
C ASN A 146 2.65 -8.87 -17.28
N ALA A 147 2.17 -7.61 -17.38
CA ALA A 147 2.98 -6.43 -17.04
C ALA A 147 3.29 -6.36 -15.55
N TYR A 148 2.41 -6.92 -14.70
CA TYR A 148 2.53 -6.93 -13.25
C TYR A 148 2.69 -8.34 -12.64
N ASP A 149 2.85 -9.36 -13.48
CA ASP A 149 3.00 -10.79 -13.12
C ASP A 149 1.94 -11.32 -12.14
N LEU A 150 0.66 -11.08 -12.45
CA LEU A 150 -0.48 -11.43 -11.60
C LEU A 150 -1.16 -12.71 -12.10
N SER A 151 -1.40 -13.66 -11.19
CA SER A 151 -2.38 -14.72 -11.45
C SER A 151 -3.80 -14.12 -11.51
N THR A 152 -4.77 -14.83 -12.10
CA THR A 152 -6.18 -14.38 -12.12
C THR A 152 -6.70 -14.09 -10.71
N LYS A 153 -6.40 -14.96 -9.74
CA LYS A 153 -6.82 -14.75 -8.35
C LYS A 153 -6.12 -13.56 -7.70
N GLU A 154 -4.87 -13.30 -8.06
CA GLU A 154 -4.16 -12.13 -7.55
C GLU A 154 -4.66 -10.84 -8.18
N TYR A 155 -5.07 -10.86 -9.46
CA TYR A 155 -5.69 -9.70 -10.10
C TYR A 155 -6.97 -9.26 -9.37
N GLU A 156 -7.81 -10.20 -8.95
CA GLU A 156 -8.98 -9.90 -8.10
C GLU A 156 -8.58 -9.15 -6.84
N ASN A 157 -7.59 -9.67 -6.11
CA ASN A 157 -7.14 -9.04 -4.88
C ASN A 157 -6.55 -7.65 -5.14
N VAL A 158 -5.80 -7.48 -6.23
CA VAL A 158 -5.25 -6.18 -6.66
C VAL A 158 -6.37 -5.18 -6.96
N LEU A 159 -7.42 -5.60 -7.66
CA LEU A 159 -8.60 -4.78 -7.95
C LEU A 159 -9.29 -4.37 -6.65
N ASN A 160 -9.57 -5.34 -5.76
CA ASN A 160 -10.26 -5.12 -4.50
C ASN A 160 -9.51 -4.14 -3.59
N ARG A 161 -8.20 -4.34 -3.40
CA ARG A 161 -7.36 -3.44 -2.60
C ARG A 161 -7.29 -2.04 -3.17
N ALA A 162 -7.27 -1.92 -4.49
CA ALA A 162 -7.25 -0.62 -5.15
C ALA A 162 -8.58 0.14 -4.98
N GLN A 163 -9.71 -0.56 -5.06
CA GLN A 163 -11.04 0.01 -4.81
C GLN A 163 -11.20 0.42 -3.35
N GLU A 164 -10.90 -0.49 -2.43
CA GLU A 164 -11.00 -0.23 -1.00
C GLU A 164 -10.11 0.94 -0.57
N ALA A 165 -8.86 0.99 -1.04
CA ALA A 165 -7.98 2.13 -0.79
C ALA A 165 -8.51 3.44 -1.38
N LEU A 166 -9.14 3.40 -2.56
CA LEU A 166 -9.78 4.58 -3.15
C LEU A 166 -10.92 5.10 -2.27
N TYR A 167 -11.70 4.19 -1.70
CA TYR A 167 -12.85 4.55 -0.86
C TYR A 167 -12.37 5.11 0.48
N PHE A 168 -11.36 4.48 1.09
CA PHE A 168 -10.81 4.91 2.37
C PHE A 168 -9.92 6.16 2.28
N ASP A 169 -9.34 6.46 1.12
CA ASP A 169 -8.62 7.73 0.92
C ASP A 169 -9.57 8.91 0.70
N HIS A 170 -10.81 8.66 0.28
CA HIS A 170 -11.82 9.67 -0.03
C HIS A 170 -13.21 9.33 0.55
N PRO A 171 -13.33 9.12 1.87
CA PRO A 171 -14.59 8.72 2.51
C PRO A 171 -15.71 9.77 2.35
N GLU A 172 -15.36 11.01 2.02
CA GLU A 172 -16.31 12.08 1.69
C GLU A 172 -17.00 11.93 0.32
N LYS A 173 -16.41 11.16 -0.61
CA LYS A 173 -16.92 10.95 -1.98
C LYS A 173 -17.67 9.64 -2.08
N VAL A 174 -18.96 9.68 -1.74
CA VAL A 174 -19.83 8.50 -1.63
C VAL A 174 -19.95 7.74 -2.95
N GLU A 175 -19.82 8.42 -4.09
CA GLU A 175 -19.88 7.82 -5.43
C GLU A 175 -18.78 6.77 -5.64
N PHE A 176 -17.63 6.94 -4.99
CA PHE A 176 -16.58 5.92 -5.06
C PHE A 176 -17.08 4.60 -4.50
N TYR A 177 -17.72 4.62 -3.33
CA TYR A 177 -18.31 3.41 -2.75
C TYR A 177 -19.53 2.90 -3.55
N MET A 178 -20.38 3.81 -4.03
CA MET A 178 -21.68 3.46 -4.63
C MET A 178 -21.60 3.04 -6.11
N CYS A 179 -20.46 3.24 -6.78
CA CYS A 179 -20.21 2.70 -8.11
C CYS A 179 -19.83 1.21 -8.04
N HIS A 180 -20.61 0.35 -8.70
CA HIS A 180 -20.23 -1.04 -8.91
C HIS A 180 -19.20 -1.12 -10.01
N THR A 181 -18.16 -1.92 -9.79
CA THR A 181 -17.15 -2.23 -10.78
C THR A 181 -17.29 -3.70 -11.16
N SER A 182 -17.60 -3.96 -12.42
CA SER A 182 -17.67 -5.30 -12.98
C SER A 182 -16.43 -5.59 -13.81
N TYR A 183 -15.96 -6.84 -13.73
CA TYR A 183 -14.83 -7.31 -14.51
C TYR A 183 -15.31 -8.32 -15.56
N TYR A 184 -14.99 -8.04 -16.82
CA TYR A 184 -15.33 -8.89 -17.95
C TYR A 184 -14.07 -9.38 -18.63
N TRP A 185 -14.12 -10.58 -19.21
CA TRP A 185 -13.08 -11.10 -20.06
C TRP A 185 -13.69 -11.76 -21.30
N SER A 186 -12.95 -11.76 -22.41
CA SER A 186 -13.34 -12.43 -23.65
C SER A 186 -12.12 -13.13 -24.25
N LYS A 187 -12.35 -14.35 -24.78
CA LYS A 187 -11.32 -15.19 -25.39
C LYS A 187 -11.46 -15.18 -26.91
N TYR A 188 -10.40 -14.84 -27.61
CA TYR A 188 -10.36 -14.94 -29.07
C TYR A 188 -10.02 -16.36 -29.53
N GLU A 189 -10.40 -16.70 -30.76
CA GLU A 189 -9.98 -17.93 -31.45
C GLU A 189 -8.45 -18.11 -31.50
N SER A 190 -7.69 -17.01 -31.40
CA SER A 190 -6.23 -17.02 -31.32
C SER A 190 -5.66 -17.46 -29.96
N GLY A 191 -6.51 -17.67 -28.94
CA GLY A 191 -6.11 -17.99 -27.57
C GLY A 191 -5.76 -16.76 -26.70
N ASN A 192 -5.83 -15.54 -27.24
CA ASN A 192 -5.62 -14.31 -26.48
C ASN A 192 -6.88 -13.93 -25.69
N PHE A 193 -6.69 -13.29 -24.53
CA PHE A 193 -7.77 -12.79 -23.68
C PHE A 193 -7.72 -11.27 -23.59
N ASN A 194 -8.86 -10.62 -23.79
CA ASN A 194 -9.06 -9.24 -23.38
C ASN A 194 -9.82 -9.22 -22.06
N SER A 195 -9.53 -8.24 -21.22
CA SER A 195 -10.42 -7.91 -20.11
C SER A 195 -10.68 -6.44 -19.98
N TYR A 196 -11.82 -6.19 -19.37
CA TYR A 196 -12.45 -4.90 -19.28
C TYR A 196 -12.95 -4.71 -17.87
N ILE A 197 -12.69 -3.52 -17.33
CA ILE A 197 -13.39 -3.06 -16.16
C ILE A 197 -14.51 -2.14 -16.65
N VAL A 198 -15.72 -2.35 -16.13
CA VAL A 198 -16.90 -1.54 -16.41
C VAL A 198 -17.43 -1.02 -15.08
N ILE A 199 -17.73 0.27 -15.04
CA ILE A 199 -18.22 0.98 -13.87
C ILE A 199 -19.67 1.37 -14.10
N THR A 200 -20.53 1.09 -13.12
CA THR A 200 -21.97 1.38 -13.16
C THR A 200 -22.43 2.01 -11.84
N ALA A 201 -23.23 3.06 -11.86
CA ALA A 201 -23.78 3.66 -10.66
C ALA A 201 -24.85 2.76 -10.02
N ASN A 202 -24.74 2.41 -8.73
CA ASN A 202 -25.85 1.75 -8.00
C ASN A 202 -26.79 2.73 -7.31
N TYR A 203 -26.79 3.99 -7.75
CA TYR A 203 -27.54 5.04 -7.11
C TYR A 203 -28.22 5.91 -8.16
N ASP A 204 -29.44 6.37 -7.86
CA ASP A 204 -30.10 7.36 -8.69
C ASP A 204 -29.34 8.69 -8.58
N GLU A 205 -28.73 9.13 -9.69
CA GLU A 205 -27.90 10.33 -9.74
C GLU A 205 -28.67 11.59 -9.38
N THR A 206 -29.97 11.63 -9.69
CA THR A 206 -30.83 12.78 -9.35
C THR A 206 -31.13 12.86 -7.86
N ALA A 207 -31.17 11.71 -7.17
CA ALA A 207 -31.27 11.62 -5.72
C ALA A 207 -29.92 11.85 -5.01
N PHE A 208 -28.82 11.72 -5.74
CA PHE A 208 -27.45 11.96 -5.28
C PHE A 208 -26.97 13.40 -5.48
N GLU A 209 -27.71 14.23 -6.22
CA GLU A 209 -27.43 15.67 -6.30
C GLU A 209 -27.32 16.22 -4.87
N ASN A 210 -26.13 16.71 -4.53
CA ASN A 210 -25.76 17.35 -3.25
C ASN A 210 -25.28 16.44 -2.10
N ILE A 211 -25.00 15.14 -2.30
CA ILE A 211 -24.48 14.30 -1.21
C ILE A 211 -23.19 14.87 -0.59
N ASP A 212 -22.23 15.29 -1.41
CA ASP A 212 -20.99 15.94 -0.93
C ASP A 212 -21.27 17.16 -0.04
N SER A 213 -22.26 17.97 -0.43
CA SER A 213 -22.67 19.17 0.32
C SER A 213 -23.35 18.80 1.64
N GLN A 214 -24.14 17.74 1.66
CA GLN A 214 -24.79 17.22 2.87
C GLN A 214 -23.77 16.65 3.85
N ILE A 215 -22.81 15.86 3.38
CA ILE A 215 -21.69 15.37 4.20
C ILE A 215 -20.89 16.54 4.75
N THR A 216 -20.51 17.50 3.90
CA THR A 216 -19.75 18.68 4.33
C THR A 216 -20.50 19.46 5.41
N THR A 217 -21.82 19.64 5.23
CA THR A 217 -22.68 20.33 6.20
C THR A 217 -22.77 19.58 7.52
N ALA A 218 -23.02 18.26 7.47
CA ALA A 218 -23.08 17.40 8.63
C ALA A 218 -21.74 17.36 9.38
N LEU A 219 -20.63 17.17 8.68
CA LEU A 219 -19.29 17.18 9.26
C LEU A 219 -18.99 18.50 9.96
N ASN A 220 -19.32 19.65 9.34
CA ASN A 220 -19.16 20.95 9.99
C ASN A 220 -20.02 21.07 11.25
N LYS A 221 -21.23 20.50 11.26
CA LYS A 221 -22.09 20.44 12.45
C LYS A 221 -21.47 19.57 13.54
N TRP A 222 -21.02 18.36 13.22
CA TRP A 222 -20.31 17.49 14.16
C TRP A 222 -19.13 18.20 14.81
N ILE A 223 -18.29 18.87 14.02
CA ILE A 223 -17.13 19.61 14.53
C ILE A 223 -17.55 20.79 15.40
N SER A 224 -18.62 21.49 15.04
CA SER A 224 -19.19 22.55 15.88
C SER A 224 -19.67 22.01 17.22
N ASP A 225 -20.35 20.86 17.22
CA ASP A 225 -20.86 20.22 18.43
C ASP A 225 -19.70 19.71 19.30
N LEU A 226 -18.69 19.05 18.73
CA LEU A 226 -17.50 18.57 19.46
C LEU A 226 -16.69 19.72 20.07
N LYS A 227 -16.60 20.87 19.38
CA LYS A 227 -15.92 22.07 19.89
C LYS A 227 -16.76 22.87 20.89
N ASN A 228 -18.03 22.52 21.08
CA ASN A 228 -18.86 23.16 22.10
C ASN A 228 -18.32 22.78 23.49
N PRO A 229 -17.92 23.75 24.34
CA PRO A 229 -17.38 23.46 25.67
C PRO A 229 -18.33 22.64 26.56
N SER A 230 -19.63 22.69 26.28
CA SER A 230 -20.65 21.94 27.03
C SER A 230 -20.60 20.43 26.79
N ASN A 231 -20.05 20.00 25.64
CA ASN A 231 -19.92 18.59 25.28
C ASN A 231 -18.59 17.99 25.75
N ASN A 232 -17.63 18.83 26.17
CA ASN A 232 -16.34 18.43 26.72
C ASN A 232 -15.53 17.46 25.82
N CYS A 233 -15.68 17.55 24.50
CA CYS A 233 -14.98 16.61 23.60
C CYS A 233 -13.53 17.01 23.33
N VAL A 234 -13.29 18.27 22.94
CA VAL A 234 -11.94 18.71 22.55
C VAL A 234 -11.12 19.11 23.78
N ASN A 235 -10.06 18.35 24.05
CA ASN A 235 -9.05 18.67 25.05
C ASN A 235 -7.94 19.53 24.41
N GLN A 236 -7.59 20.65 25.04
CA GLN A 236 -6.60 21.59 24.49
C GLN A 236 -5.14 21.14 24.64
N THR A 237 -4.89 20.03 25.33
CA THR A 237 -3.54 19.61 25.73
C THR A 237 -3.21 18.19 25.27
N TRP A 238 -4.19 17.28 25.23
CA TRP A 238 -3.97 15.86 24.89
C TRP A 238 -4.89 15.43 23.75
N ASP A 239 -4.30 15.13 22.60
CA ASP A 239 -5.03 14.58 21.46
C ASP A 239 -5.68 13.23 21.81
N ALA A 240 -5.05 12.43 22.66
CA ALA A 240 -5.61 11.16 23.13
C ALA A 240 -6.89 11.32 23.97
N LEU A 241 -6.99 12.39 24.77
CA LEU A 241 -8.25 12.70 25.47
C LEU A 241 -9.29 13.26 24.51
N THR A 242 -8.87 14.08 23.54
CA THR A 242 -9.77 14.53 22.47
C THR A 242 -10.35 13.34 21.72
N GLU A 243 -9.51 12.37 21.33
CA GLU A 243 -9.93 11.15 20.67
C GLU A 243 -10.92 10.35 21.52
N LEU A 244 -10.61 10.05 22.79
CA LEU A 244 -11.52 9.27 23.65
C LEU A 244 -12.90 9.95 23.79
N ASN A 245 -12.93 11.27 24.00
CA ASN A 245 -14.20 11.96 24.14
C ASN A 245 -14.94 12.06 22.80
N VAL A 246 -14.23 12.18 21.68
CA VAL A 246 -14.81 12.16 20.34
C VAL A 246 -15.37 10.77 20.05
N HIS A 247 -14.65 9.70 20.39
CA HIS A 247 -15.12 8.31 20.30
C HIS A 247 -16.44 8.14 21.04
N ASP A 248 -16.48 8.50 22.33
CA ASP A 248 -17.69 8.33 23.15
C ASP A 248 -18.86 9.17 22.64
N TYR A 249 -18.60 10.41 22.25
CA TYR A 249 -19.61 11.29 21.69
C TYR A 249 -20.11 10.78 20.34
N TYR A 250 -19.22 10.34 19.46
CA TYR A 250 -19.56 9.84 18.13
C TYR A 250 -20.38 8.57 18.24
N VAL A 251 -19.83 7.54 18.88
CA VAL A 251 -20.47 6.23 19.05
C VAL A 251 -21.81 6.37 19.77
N GLY A 252 -21.88 7.18 20.83
CA GLY A 252 -23.13 7.41 21.58
C GLY A 252 -24.24 8.16 20.80
N ASN A 253 -23.93 8.74 19.65
CA ASN A 253 -24.88 9.45 18.78
C ASN A 253 -25.18 8.71 17.47
N LEU A 254 -24.72 7.47 17.33
CA LEU A 254 -24.97 6.62 16.16
C LEU A 254 -25.78 5.38 16.54
N GLN A 255 -26.49 4.82 15.55
CA GLN A 255 -27.13 3.51 15.63
C GLN A 255 -26.47 2.54 14.66
N TYR A 256 -26.36 1.29 15.07
CA TYR A 256 -25.82 0.24 14.20
C TYR A 256 -26.94 -0.33 13.30
N ASP A 257 -26.72 -0.34 11.99
CA ASP A 257 -27.71 -0.78 11.01
C ASP A 257 -27.70 -2.31 10.84
N HIS A 258 -28.35 -2.99 11.78
CA HIS A 258 -28.48 -4.45 11.75
C HIS A 258 -29.25 -4.97 10.52
N ALA A 259 -30.12 -4.15 9.91
CA ALA A 259 -30.84 -4.55 8.72
C ALA A 259 -29.90 -4.58 7.52
N CYS A 260 -29.08 -3.56 7.36
CA CYS A 260 -28.00 -3.52 6.37
C CYS A 260 -26.99 -4.64 6.59
N ALA A 261 -26.49 -4.82 7.82
CA ALA A 261 -25.50 -5.85 8.14
C ALA A 261 -26.00 -7.29 7.87
N GLY A 262 -27.32 -7.51 7.97
CA GLY A 262 -27.96 -8.79 7.65
C GLY A 262 -28.29 -8.99 6.16
N ASP A 263 -28.28 -7.92 5.35
CA ASP A 263 -28.62 -7.97 3.93
C ASP A 263 -27.38 -8.27 3.07
N ARG A 264 -27.28 -9.52 2.60
CA ARG A 264 -26.20 -9.98 1.72
C ARG A 264 -26.49 -9.76 0.23
N SER A 265 -27.53 -9.02 -0.11
CA SER A 265 -27.85 -8.68 -1.49
C SER A 265 -26.97 -7.56 -2.01
N THR A 266 -26.90 -7.39 -3.33
CA THR A 266 -26.27 -6.24 -3.97
C THR A 266 -26.85 -4.92 -3.47
N ALA A 267 -28.15 -4.86 -3.16
CA ALA A 267 -28.78 -3.66 -2.62
C ALA A 267 -28.30 -3.35 -1.19
N GLY A 268 -28.12 -4.38 -0.35
CA GLY A 268 -27.53 -4.24 0.98
C GLY A 268 -26.11 -3.70 0.94
N TYR A 269 -25.28 -4.23 0.05
CA TYR A 269 -23.89 -3.80 -0.10
C TYR A 269 -23.69 -2.39 -0.63
N TYR A 270 -24.62 -1.89 -1.45
CA TYR A 270 -24.62 -0.51 -1.94
C TYR A 270 -25.61 0.36 -1.16
N ASN A 271 -25.64 0.17 0.16
CA ASN A 271 -26.40 0.99 1.08
C ASN A 271 -25.54 2.12 1.65
N LEU A 272 -26.12 3.31 1.81
CA LEU A 272 -25.47 4.48 2.40
C LEU A 272 -24.94 4.23 3.82
N SER A 273 -25.49 3.25 4.56
CA SER A 273 -25.01 2.83 5.88
C SER A 273 -23.55 2.39 5.88
N HIS A 274 -22.98 2.04 4.73
CA HIS A 274 -21.56 1.71 4.56
C HIS A 274 -20.63 2.91 4.34
N THR A 275 -21.18 4.12 4.34
CA THR A 275 -20.45 5.32 3.92
C THR A 275 -20.46 6.38 5.02
N ALA A 276 -19.61 7.39 4.89
CA ALA A 276 -19.64 8.55 5.80
C ALA A 276 -21.01 9.25 5.82
N TYR A 277 -21.82 9.12 4.77
CA TYR A 277 -23.19 9.64 4.77
C TYR A 277 -24.06 8.94 5.81
N GLY A 278 -24.01 7.60 5.87
CA GLY A 278 -24.76 6.81 6.86
C GLY A 278 -24.46 7.26 8.28
N SER A 279 -23.18 7.42 8.60
CA SER A 279 -22.79 7.83 9.95
C SER A 279 -23.01 9.31 10.25
N LEU A 280 -22.51 10.21 9.39
CA LEU A 280 -22.51 11.65 9.69
C LEU A 280 -23.88 12.30 9.46
N VAL A 281 -24.64 11.85 8.46
CA VAL A 281 -25.93 12.45 8.07
C VAL A 281 -27.09 11.66 8.64
N ASN A 282 -27.12 10.33 8.44
CA ASN A 282 -28.25 9.50 8.87
C ASN A 282 -28.16 9.05 10.34
N HIS A 283 -26.99 9.16 10.97
CA HIS A 283 -26.72 8.60 12.30
C HIS A 283 -27.02 7.08 12.40
N LEU A 284 -26.90 6.38 11.26
CA LEU A 284 -27.23 4.97 11.10
C LEU A 284 -26.24 4.36 10.10
N ALA A 285 -25.39 3.44 10.57
CA ALA A 285 -24.29 2.91 9.77
C ALA A 285 -23.87 1.49 10.18
N VAL A 286 -23.02 0.87 9.36
CA VAL A 286 -22.29 -0.38 9.66
C VAL A 286 -20.77 -0.10 9.74
N CYS A 287 -19.90 -1.11 9.81
CA CYS A 287 -18.49 -0.96 10.24
C CYS A 287 -17.65 0.05 9.46
N ASP A 288 -17.69 -0.01 8.13
CA ASP A 288 -17.04 0.93 7.22
C ASP A 288 -17.66 2.32 7.25
N GLY A 289 -18.98 2.44 7.38
CA GLY A 289 -19.67 3.73 7.56
C GLY A 289 -19.29 4.45 8.86
N TYR A 290 -19.20 3.71 9.98
CA TYR A 290 -18.68 4.22 11.25
C TYR A 290 -17.22 4.66 11.09
N SER A 291 -16.39 3.79 10.52
CA SER A 291 -14.96 4.08 10.37
C SER A 291 -14.68 5.30 9.49
N ALA A 292 -15.47 5.48 8.43
CA ALA A 292 -15.39 6.60 7.50
C ALA A 292 -15.79 7.94 8.15
N GLY A 293 -16.90 7.97 8.90
CA GLY A 293 -17.33 9.18 9.60
C GLY A 293 -16.36 9.57 10.72
N TYR A 294 -15.87 8.58 11.47
CA TYR A 294 -14.90 8.78 12.54
C TYR A 294 -13.58 9.36 12.00
N GLU A 295 -13.05 8.78 10.91
CA GLU A 295 -11.83 9.27 10.26
C GLU A 295 -11.96 10.72 9.79
N LEU A 296 -13.07 11.08 9.14
CA LEU A 296 -13.33 12.46 8.69
C LEU A 296 -13.36 13.47 9.85
N ILE A 297 -13.96 13.08 10.99
CA ILE A 297 -13.99 13.92 12.19
C ILE A 297 -12.57 14.10 12.75
N LEU A 298 -11.82 13.02 12.94
CA LEU A 298 -10.46 13.09 13.49
C LEU A 298 -9.53 13.91 12.59
N LYS A 299 -9.54 13.66 11.27
CA LYS A 299 -8.78 14.46 10.29
C LYS A 299 -9.09 15.94 10.38
N ARG A 300 -10.37 16.31 10.59
CA ARG A 300 -10.83 17.70 10.72
C ARG A 300 -10.46 18.33 12.06
N LEU A 301 -10.18 17.53 13.08
CA LEU A 301 -9.61 17.95 14.36
C LEU A 301 -8.06 17.97 14.34
N GLY A 302 -7.43 17.49 13.27
CA GLY A 302 -5.97 17.45 13.13
C GLY A 302 -5.33 16.19 13.70
N ILE A 303 -6.12 15.18 14.06
CA ILE A 303 -5.66 13.88 14.55
C ILE A 303 -5.56 12.94 13.34
N GLU A 304 -4.38 12.36 13.12
CA GLU A 304 -4.13 11.47 11.98
C GLU A 304 -4.82 10.12 12.23
N SER A 305 -5.59 9.66 11.25
CA SER A 305 -6.34 8.39 11.30
C SER A 305 -6.37 7.75 9.91
N MET A 306 -6.44 6.43 9.86
CA MET A 306 -6.68 5.63 8.64
C MET A 306 -7.73 4.56 8.92
N ILE A 307 -8.55 4.23 7.93
CA ILE A 307 -9.47 3.09 7.99
C ILE A 307 -8.68 1.81 7.71
N ILE A 308 -8.95 0.75 8.46
CA ILE A 308 -8.38 -0.58 8.25
C ILE A 308 -9.52 -1.53 7.96
N ALA A 309 -9.34 -2.37 6.94
CA ALA A 309 -10.22 -3.50 6.69
C ALA A 309 -9.49 -4.82 6.93
N GLY A 310 -10.24 -5.82 7.35
CA GLY A 310 -9.74 -7.17 7.54
C GLY A 310 -10.87 -8.13 7.88
N TYR A 311 -10.57 -9.10 8.72
CA TYR A 311 -11.52 -10.12 9.13
C TYR A 311 -11.66 -10.18 10.65
N ALA A 312 -12.90 -10.13 11.12
CA ALA A 312 -13.26 -10.42 12.50
C ALA A 312 -14.59 -11.18 12.46
N GLY A 313 -14.59 -12.51 12.37
CA GLY A 313 -15.82 -13.31 12.14
C GLY A 313 -16.47 -13.15 10.75
N GLY A 314 -16.00 -12.20 9.95
CA GLY A 314 -16.36 -11.85 8.57
C GLY A 314 -15.59 -10.59 8.14
N GLY A 315 -15.76 -10.11 6.90
CA GLY A 315 -15.23 -8.79 6.49
C GLY A 315 -15.62 -7.66 7.46
N HIS A 316 -14.65 -6.89 7.92
CA HIS A 316 -14.84 -5.88 8.98
C HIS A 316 -13.92 -4.67 8.80
N ALA A 317 -14.41 -3.48 9.14
CA ALA A 317 -13.65 -2.21 9.12
C ALA A 317 -13.55 -1.59 10.51
N TRP A 318 -12.39 -1.00 10.78
CA TRP A 318 -12.11 -0.21 11.98
C TRP A 318 -11.08 0.88 11.63
N ASN A 319 -10.47 1.54 12.62
CA ASN A 319 -9.48 2.59 12.39
C ASN A 319 -8.14 2.29 13.09
N ILE A 320 -7.07 2.88 12.56
CA ILE A 320 -5.90 3.24 13.37
C ILE A 320 -5.80 4.74 13.53
N VAL A 321 -5.42 5.17 14.73
CA VAL A 321 -5.26 6.58 15.10
C VAL A 321 -3.84 6.81 15.57
N ARG A 322 -3.23 7.92 15.15
CA ARG A 322 -1.86 8.28 15.51
C ARG A 322 -1.86 9.32 16.61
N LEU A 323 -1.34 8.94 17.76
CA LEU A 323 -1.26 9.78 18.95
C LEU A 323 0.17 9.79 19.42
N ASP A 324 0.74 10.99 19.56
CA ASP A 324 2.17 11.20 19.82
C ASP A 324 2.98 10.20 19.00
N GLY A 325 2.96 10.33 17.68
CA GLY A 325 3.77 9.53 16.75
C GLY A 325 3.47 8.03 16.61
N SER A 326 2.73 7.42 17.53
CA SER A 326 2.44 5.98 17.57
C SER A 326 1.05 5.68 17.08
N TRP A 327 0.90 4.57 16.35
CA TRP A 327 -0.40 4.07 15.88
C TRP A 327 -1.07 3.21 16.95
N TYR A 328 -2.38 3.38 17.10
CA TYR A 328 -3.27 2.64 17.97
C TYR A 328 -4.45 2.11 17.16
N GLU A 329 -4.86 0.86 17.37
CA GLU A 329 -6.12 0.32 16.82
C GLU A 329 -7.30 0.83 17.62
N VAL A 330 -8.37 1.22 16.93
CA VAL A 330 -9.65 1.63 17.53
C VAL A 330 -10.80 1.08 16.71
N ASP A 331 -11.74 0.37 17.35
CA ASP A 331 -12.98 -0.12 16.73
C ASP A 331 -14.20 0.59 17.32
N THR A 332 -14.80 1.46 16.53
CA THR A 332 -15.98 2.26 16.91
C THR A 332 -17.30 1.49 16.85
N THR A 333 -17.31 0.29 16.26
CA THR A 333 -18.53 -0.53 16.10
C THR A 333 -18.67 -1.63 17.13
N TRP A 334 -17.54 -2.08 17.68
CA TRP A 334 -17.49 -2.96 18.84
C TRP A 334 -17.46 -2.19 20.17
N ALA A 335 -17.68 -0.86 20.10
CA ALA A 335 -17.74 0.07 21.21
C ALA A 335 -19.14 0.25 21.82
N ILE A 336 -20.15 -0.53 21.38
CA ILE A 336 -21.50 -0.54 21.98
C ILE A 336 -21.85 -1.97 22.42
N SER A 337 -22.33 -2.09 23.65
CA SER A 337 -22.90 -3.33 24.19
C SER A 337 -24.25 -3.64 23.58
N THR A 338 -24.69 -4.87 23.78
CA THR A 338 -26.01 -5.33 23.35
C THR A 338 -27.14 -4.71 24.15
N GLU A 339 -26.79 -4.05 25.25
CA GLU A 339 -27.65 -3.26 26.12
C GLU A 339 -27.58 -1.75 25.78
N GLY A 340 -26.79 -1.35 24.78
CA GLY A 340 -26.61 0.05 24.36
C GLY A 340 -25.60 0.84 25.20
N GLU A 341 -24.75 0.18 25.98
CA GLU A 341 -23.73 0.81 26.82
C GLU A 341 -22.41 0.95 26.07
N LEU A 342 -21.70 2.06 26.27
CA LEU A 342 -20.37 2.25 25.68
C LEU A 342 -19.38 1.22 26.24
N ARG A 343 -18.55 0.67 25.34
CA ARG A 343 -17.45 -0.23 25.64
C ARG A 343 -16.16 0.33 25.06
N HIS A 344 -15.05 0.02 25.73
CA HIS A 344 -13.72 0.51 25.37
C HIS A 344 -12.67 -0.60 25.32
N ASP A 345 -13.13 -1.86 25.26
CA ASP A 345 -12.26 -3.04 25.15
C ASP A 345 -11.29 -2.90 23.95
N TRP A 346 -11.81 -2.33 22.86
CA TRP A 346 -11.16 -2.12 21.57
C TRP A 346 -10.71 -0.66 21.36
N PHE A 347 -10.55 0.10 22.43
CA PHE A 347 -10.06 1.47 22.35
C PHE A 347 -8.55 1.51 22.59
N ASN A 348 -7.81 2.01 21.60
CA ASN A 348 -6.37 2.24 21.61
C ASN A 348 -5.55 1.02 22.05
N ARG A 349 -5.62 -0.05 21.26
CA ARG A 349 -4.85 -1.27 21.47
C ARG A 349 -3.78 -1.45 20.39
N THR A 350 -2.89 -2.41 20.60
CA THR A 350 -1.92 -2.82 19.58
C THR A 350 -2.56 -3.74 18.53
N THR A 351 -1.99 -3.79 17.33
CA THR A 351 -2.38 -4.77 16.30
C THR A 351 -2.25 -6.20 16.82
N ALA A 352 -1.21 -6.49 17.61
CA ALA A 352 -0.99 -7.81 18.18
C ALA A 352 -2.09 -8.24 19.18
N GLU A 353 -2.67 -7.29 19.93
CA GLU A 353 -3.83 -7.56 20.80
C GLU A 353 -5.09 -7.80 19.97
N TYR A 354 -5.28 -7.03 18.90
CA TYR A 354 -6.37 -7.24 17.94
C TYR A 354 -6.29 -8.63 17.29
N GLU A 355 -5.13 -9.03 16.78
CA GLU A 355 -4.91 -10.33 16.13
C GLU A 355 -5.08 -11.52 17.08
N LYS A 356 -4.79 -11.35 18.38
CA LYS A 356 -5.04 -12.36 19.41
C LYS A 356 -6.49 -12.42 19.86
N GLY A 357 -7.24 -11.35 19.65
CA GLY A 357 -8.57 -11.14 20.22
C GLY A 357 -8.50 -10.66 21.67
N VAL A 358 -8.99 -9.44 21.92
CA VAL A 358 -8.97 -8.84 23.26
C VAL A 358 -9.90 -9.63 24.20
N GLY A 359 -9.29 -10.31 25.17
CA GLY A 359 -9.97 -11.14 26.17
C GLY A 359 -10.57 -12.46 25.66
N ASP A 360 -10.68 -12.65 24.35
CA ASP A 360 -11.27 -13.82 23.70
C ASP A 360 -10.75 -13.98 22.26
N SER A 361 -10.13 -15.11 21.95
CA SER A 361 -9.55 -15.36 20.63
C SER A 361 -10.57 -15.51 19.49
N SER A 362 -11.86 -15.78 19.80
CA SER A 362 -12.93 -15.77 18.79
C SER A 362 -13.21 -14.37 18.23
N LYS A 363 -12.70 -13.35 18.91
CA LYS A 363 -12.81 -11.93 18.56
C LYS A 363 -11.60 -11.40 17.79
N ALA A 364 -10.73 -12.27 17.31
CA ALA A 364 -9.51 -11.87 16.61
C ALA A 364 -9.83 -11.01 15.38
N HIS A 365 -9.14 -9.88 15.28
CA HIS A 365 -9.15 -8.99 14.13
C HIS A 365 -7.88 -9.22 13.32
N LEU A 366 -8.04 -9.79 12.14
CA LEU A 366 -6.94 -10.23 11.29
C LEU A 366 -6.88 -9.37 10.05
N ARG A 367 -5.80 -8.59 9.93
CA ARG A 367 -5.53 -7.74 8.75
C ARG A 367 -5.12 -8.54 7.51
N ASN A 368 -4.53 -9.72 7.69
CA ASN A 368 -3.94 -10.57 6.63
C ASN A 368 -4.70 -11.89 6.38
N SER A 369 -5.88 -12.05 6.97
CA SER A 369 -6.75 -13.22 6.82
C SER A 369 -7.13 -13.50 5.36
N SER A 370 -7.17 -12.47 4.54
CA SER A 370 -7.34 -12.52 3.09
C SER A 370 -6.46 -11.46 2.45
N SER A 371 -5.78 -11.84 1.37
CA SER A 371 -5.05 -10.88 0.55
C SER A 371 -5.99 -9.89 -0.16
N ALA A 372 -7.30 -10.04 -0.10
CA ALA A 372 -8.24 -9.12 -0.75
C ALA A 372 -8.38 -7.75 -0.05
N PHE A 373 -8.11 -7.66 1.25
CA PHE A 373 -8.21 -6.41 2.02
C PHE A 373 -6.92 -5.59 1.95
N VAL A 374 -7.02 -4.27 2.01
CA VAL A 374 -5.85 -3.37 2.01
C VAL A 374 -5.14 -3.34 3.36
N GLY A 375 -5.81 -3.78 4.44
CA GLY A 375 -5.32 -3.68 5.82
C GLY A 375 -3.96 -4.33 6.08
N PHE A 376 -3.61 -5.44 5.40
CA PHE A 376 -2.29 -6.07 5.58
C PHE A 376 -1.12 -5.20 5.07
N ARG A 377 -1.40 -4.22 4.20
CA ARG A 377 -0.40 -3.26 3.70
C ARG A 377 -0.24 -2.04 4.59
N MET A 378 -1.18 -1.83 5.52
CA MET A 378 -1.22 -0.63 6.35
C MET A 378 -0.29 -0.74 7.57
N PRO A 379 0.20 0.39 8.11
CA PRO A 379 1.02 0.41 9.33
C PRO A 379 0.36 -0.33 10.49
N LYS A 380 1.13 -1.15 11.19
CA LYS A 380 0.72 -1.79 12.43
C LYS A 380 0.73 -0.78 13.59
N ALA A 381 -0.18 -0.97 14.52
CA ALA A 381 -0.30 -0.24 15.77
C ALA A 381 0.53 -0.91 16.87
N TYR A 382 1.48 -0.16 17.43
CA TYR A 382 2.31 -0.57 18.57
C TYR A 382 2.07 0.30 19.81
N GLY A 383 1.19 1.29 19.71
CA GLY A 383 0.84 2.16 20.81
C GLY A 383 0.25 1.38 21.98
N THR A 384 0.80 1.60 23.17
CA THR A 384 0.38 0.95 24.43
C THR A 384 0.02 1.94 25.53
N HIS A 385 0.28 3.24 25.32
CA HIS A 385 0.14 4.24 26.37
C HIS A 385 -1.30 4.73 26.54
N TYR A 386 -1.95 5.10 25.44
CA TYR A 386 -3.27 5.75 25.46
C TYR A 386 -4.46 4.79 25.47
N THR A 387 -4.34 3.67 26.17
CA THR A 387 -5.46 2.73 26.36
C THR A 387 -6.57 3.39 27.19
N TYR A 388 -7.79 2.85 27.08
CA TYR A 388 -8.91 3.34 27.91
C TYR A 388 -8.63 3.24 29.41
N ASP A 389 -8.02 2.14 29.87
CA ASP A 389 -7.68 1.94 31.28
C ASP A 389 -6.75 3.03 31.79
N TYR A 390 -5.84 3.54 30.94
CA TYR A 390 -4.95 4.64 31.27
C TYR A 390 -5.72 5.98 31.31
N LEU A 391 -6.52 6.25 30.29
CA LEU A 391 -7.22 7.54 30.14
C LEU A 391 -8.40 7.73 31.12
N SER A 392 -9.03 6.63 31.57
CA SER A 392 -10.22 6.66 32.45
C SER A 392 -9.89 6.85 33.94
N GLN A 393 -8.62 6.71 34.34
CA GLN A 393 -8.18 6.95 35.72
C GLN A 393 -8.33 8.44 36.06
N THR A 394 -9.39 8.73 36.80
CA THR A 394 -10.02 10.05 36.90
C THR A 394 -9.34 10.94 37.94
N ASP A 395 -8.30 11.64 37.52
CA ASP A 395 -8.12 13.05 37.83
C ASP A 395 -7.23 13.62 36.73
N VAL A 396 -7.81 14.36 35.78
CA VAL A 396 -7.10 14.92 34.61
C VAL A 396 -6.00 15.92 35.03
N ASN A 397 -6.04 16.42 36.28
CA ASN A 397 -4.97 17.21 36.91
C ASN A 397 -3.99 16.35 37.73
N SER A 398 -4.36 15.11 38.07
CA SER A 398 -3.47 14.04 38.53
C SER A 398 -3.09 13.03 37.44
N LEU A 399 -3.42 13.28 36.17
CA LEU A 399 -2.52 13.01 35.06
C LEU A 399 -1.35 13.96 35.29
N ILE A 400 -0.63 13.68 36.38
CA ILE A 400 0.68 14.20 36.67
C ILE A 400 1.37 14.02 35.32
N ARG A 401 1.97 15.07 34.75
CA ARG A 401 3.19 14.87 33.97
C ARG A 401 4.05 14.09 34.93
N ASP A 402 3.91 12.76 34.91
CA ASP A 402 4.24 11.90 36.04
C ASP A 402 5.59 12.44 36.53
N GLU A 403 5.76 12.71 37.83
CA GLU A 403 7.11 13.08 38.26
C GLU A 403 8.10 11.93 37.92
N GLN A 404 7.57 10.78 37.45
CA GLN A 404 8.23 9.72 36.69
C GLN A 404 7.99 9.69 35.15
N TYR A 405 7.13 10.53 34.55
CA TYR A 405 7.02 10.76 33.10
C TYR A 405 8.26 11.51 32.65
N VAL A 406 9.15 10.76 32.04
CA VAL A 406 10.35 11.29 31.44
C VAL A 406 10.14 11.26 29.94
N ALA A 407 9.91 12.44 29.35
CA ALA A 407 9.74 12.60 27.91
C ALA A 407 10.98 12.08 27.15
N VAL A 408 10.77 11.52 25.96
CA VAL A 408 11.87 11.32 25.03
C VAL A 408 12.37 12.70 24.62
N THR A 409 13.68 12.88 24.66
CA THR A 409 14.41 14.09 24.24
C THR A 409 15.36 13.81 23.08
N GLY A 410 15.49 12.53 22.71
CA GLY A 410 16.25 12.08 21.56
C GLY A 410 16.12 10.58 21.35
N ILE A 411 16.33 10.16 20.11
CA ILE A 411 16.53 8.77 19.72
C ILE A 411 17.86 8.71 18.98
N SER A 412 18.62 7.65 19.16
CA SER A 412 19.89 7.45 18.45
C SER A 412 20.05 6.00 18.02
N LEU A 413 20.80 5.81 16.95
CA LEU A 413 21.24 4.51 16.47
C LEU A 413 22.72 4.34 16.80
N SER A 414 23.13 3.15 17.21
CA SER A 414 24.54 2.88 17.51
C SER A 414 25.45 2.99 16.28
N GLN A 415 24.88 2.92 15.08
CA GLN A 415 25.57 3.06 13.80
C GLN A 415 24.80 3.98 12.86
N SER A 416 25.51 4.90 12.18
CA SER A 416 24.94 5.76 11.14
C SER A 416 24.95 5.13 9.75
N GLU A 417 25.79 4.09 9.56
CA GLU A 417 25.84 3.26 8.36
C GLU A 417 26.16 1.83 8.75
N MET A 418 25.60 0.84 8.06
CA MET A 418 25.93 -0.56 8.25
C MET A 418 25.78 -1.38 6.98
N GLU A 419 26.44 -2.53 6.96
CA GLU A 419 26.36 -3.50 5.87
C GLU A 419 25.62 -4.76 6.34
N MET A 420 24.64 -5.22 5.56
CA MET A 420 23.91 -6.46 5.83
C MET A 420 24.06 -7.40 4.64
N GLN A 421 24.31 -8.69 4.88
CA GLN A 421 24.29 -9.69 3.82
C GLN A 421 22.84 -10.06 3.46
N ILE A 422 22.60 -10.46 2.21
CA ILE A 422 21.26 -10.89 1.78
C ILE A 422 20.81 -12.10 2.62
N GLY A 423 19.56 -12.08 3.08
CA GLY A 423 18.98 -13.05 4.01
C GLY A 423 19.25 -12.77 5.49
N GLN A 424 20.19 -11.86 5.80
CA GLN A 424 20.46 -11.46 7.17
C GLN A 424 19.29 -10.65 7.74
N SER A 425 18.91 -11.00 8.97
CA SER A 425 17.96 -10.26 9.78
C SER A 425 18.69 -9.69 10.99
N ILE A 426 18.41 -8.43 11.33
CA ILE A 426 18.95 -7.76 12.52
C ILE A 426 17.84 -6.95 13.18
N VAL A 427 18.02 -6.63 14.46
CA VAL A 427 17.29 -5.53 15.11
C VAL A 427 18.27 -4.38 15.24
N ALA A 428 17.89 -3.19 14.78
CA ALA A 428 18.73 -2.02 14.92
C ALA A 428 18.91 -1.66 16.40
N ASP A 429 20.13 -1.39 16.84
CA ASP A 429 20.40 -0.99 18.23
C ASP A 429 20.03 0.49 18.41
N VAL A 430 18.83 0.68 18.95
CA VAL A 430 18.18 1.97 19.19
C VAL A 430 18.29 2.34 20.66
N GLN A 431 18.72 3.57 20.92
CA GLN A 431 18.81 4.14 22.26
C GLN A 431 17.86 5.34 22.38
N ILE A 432 16.92 5.24 23.32
CA ILE A 432 16.00 6.31 23.71
C ILE A 432 16.64 7.15 24.81
N ILE A 433 16.58 8.47 24.65
CA ILE A 433 17.21 9.45 25.54
C ILE A 433 16.12 10.27 26.24
N PRO A 434 16.12 10.36 27.58
CA PRO A 434 16.99 9.62 28.51
C PRO A 434 16.56 8.15 28.64
N ALA A 435 17.45 7.29 29.12
CA ALA A 435 17.20 5.84 29.21
C ALA A 435 16.04 5.44 30.15
N ASN A 436 15.65 6.34 31.06
CA ASN A 436 14.47 6.21 31.91
C ASN A 436 13.23 6.87 31.32
N ALA A 437 13.23 7.23 30.03
CA ALA A 437 12.05 7.71 29.33
C ALA A 437 10.88 6.75 29.52
N THR A 438 9.70 7.28 29.73
CA THR A 438 8.51 6.50 30.08
C THR A 438 8.00 5.69 28.90
N VAL A 439 8.08 6.27 27.70
CA VAL A 439 7.79 5.59 26.43
C VAL A 439 9.10 5.33 25.72
N LYS A 440 9.48 4.04 25.61
CA LYS A 440 10.75 3.62 24.98
C LYS A 440 10.58 2.95 23.63
N ASP A 441 9.34 2.85 23.16
CA ASP A 441 9.04 2.23 21.88
C ASP A 441 9.41 3.18 20.72
N TYR A 442 9.51 2.62 19.52
CA TYR A 442 9.91 3.34 18.31
C TYR A 442 9.42 2.63 17.05
N VAL A 443 9.25 3.42 15.98
CA VAL A 443 8.86 2.92 14.67
C VAL A 443 10.08 2.92 13.75
N VAL A 444 10.22 1.84 12.97
CA VAL A 444 11.28 1.70 11.97
C VAL A 444 10.68 1.80 10.57
N LYS A 445 11.24 2.65 9.70
CA LYS A 445 10.84 2.78 8.30
C LYS A 445 12.03 2.62 7.38
N SER A 446 11.80 2.01 6.23
CA SER A 446 12.79 1.89 5.15
C SER A 446 12.48 2.88 4.03
N SER A 447 13.49 3.58 3.52
CA SER A 447 13.35 4.37 2.28
C SER A 447 13.28 3.49 1.02
N ASN A 448 13.51 2.19 1.15
CA ASN A 448 13.58 1.23 0.04
C ASN A 448 13.20 -0.18 0.54
N TYR A 449 11.90 -0.46 0.57
CA TYR A 449 11.36 -1.75 0.99
C TYR A 449 11.70 -2.90 0.04
N ASP A 450 12.13 -2.62 -1.20
CA ASP A 450 12.65 -3.64 -2.13
C ASP A 450 14.05 -4.14 -1.72
N CYS A 451 14.78 -3.41 -0.88
CA CYS A 451 16.13 -3.72 -0.41
C CYS A 451 16.14 -4.23 1.03
N ILE A 452 15.53 -3.47 1.94
CA ILE A 452 15.39 -3.80 3.36
C ILE A 452 13.91 -3.84 3.71
N GLU A 453 13.41 -5.04 4.00
CA GLU A 453 12.09 -5.28 4.58
C GLU A 453 12.14 -4.94 6.08
N VAL A 454 11.02 -4.43 6.61
CA VAL A 454 10.87 -4.08 8.02
C VAL A 454 9.63 -4.81 8.56
N ASP A 455 9.82 -5.69 9.54
CA ASP A 455 8.75 -6.30 10.32
C ASP A 455 8.98 -5.94 11.80
N GLU A 456 8.11 -5.10 12.34
CA GLU A 456 8.29 -4.45 13.65
C GLU A 456 9.65 -3.72 13.76
N HIS A 457 10.57 -4.24 14.58
CA HIS A 457 11.94 -3.73 14.76
C HIS A 457 12.99 -4.55 14.00
N ILE A 458 12.58 -5.62 13.30
CA ILE A 458 13.46 -6.51 12.55
C ILE A 458 13.64 -5.98 11.14
N LEU A 459 14.89 -5.69 10.79
CA LEU A 459 15.33 -5.34 9.46
C LEU A 459 15.83 -6.59 8.75
N ARG A 460 15.30 -6.88 7.57
CA ARG A 460 15.71 -8.03 6.76
C ARG A 460 16.24 -7.56 5.42
N ALA A 461 17.49 -7.93 5.12
CA ALA A 461 18.10 -7.66 3.82
C ALA A 461 17.61 -8.67 2.78
N ILE A 462 16.74 -8.25 1.87
CA ILE A 462 16.09 -9.14 0.90
C ILE A 462 16.64 -8.97 -0.53
N ALA A 463 17.23 -7.82 -0.84
CA ALA A 463 17.89 -7.59 -2.13
C ALA A 463 19.10 -6.64 -2.01
N PRO A 464 20.09 -6.74 -2.91
CA PRO A 464 21.21 -5.80 -2.94
C PRO A 464 20.73 -4.39 -3.27
N GLY A 465 21.19 -3.41 -2.49
CA GLY A 465 20.75 -2.03 -2.64
C GLY A 465 21.21 -1.16 -1.47
N GLU A 466 20.72 0.07 -1.47
CA GLU A 466 20.86 0.96 -0.34
C GLU A 466 19.46 1.34 0.15
N ALA A 467 19.28 1.36 1.47
CA ALA A 467 18.10 1.86 2.15
C ALA A 467 18.52 2.80 3.27
N ILE A 468 17.82 3.92 3.42
CA ILE A 468 17.92 4.75 4.61
C ILE A 468 16.86 4.24 5.57
N ILE A 469 17.31 3.65 6.68
CA ILE A 469 16.44 3.27 7.78
C ILE A 469 16.27 4.47 8.68
N THR A 470 15.03 4.88 8.90
CA THR A 470 14.66 5.93 9.83
C THR A 470 13.98 5.29 11.03
N VAL A 471 14.57 5.47 12.21
CA VAL A 471 13.90 5.16 13.47
C VAL A 471 13.32 6.44 14.03
N THR A 472 12.07 6.37 14.47
CA THR A 472 11.33 7.50 15.04
C THR A 472 10.88 7.08 16.42
N SER A 473 11.14 7.90 17.44
CA SER A 473 10.59 7.65 18.78
C SER A 473 9.08 7.47 18.70
N ALA A 474 8.53 6.65 19.58
CA ALA A 474 7.09 6.41 19.66
C ALA A 474 6.32 7.74 19.59
N ASP A 475 6.73 8.76 20.36
CA ASP A 475 6.14 10.11 20.41
C ASP A 475 6.20 10.92 19.09
N GLY A 476 6.94 10.45 18.08
CA GLY A 476 7.07 11.08 16.77
C GLY A 476 8.02 12.28 16.72
N GLY A 477 8.49 12.77 17.88
CA GLY A 477 9.23 14.03 18.00
C GLY A 477 10.72 13.93 17.64
N HIS A 478 11.29 12.73 17.68
CA HIS A 478 12.72 12.51 17.46
C HIS A 478 12.97 11.41 16.43
N THR A 479 13.97 11.62 15.57
CA THR A 479 14.37 10.64 14.55
C THR A 479 15.88 10.43 14.54
N ALA A 480 16.28 9.22 14.20
CA ALA A 480 17.66 8.87 13.85
C ALA A 480 17.67 8.04 12.57
N GLN A 481 18.76 8.12 11.82
CA GLN A 481 18.88 7.43 10.54
C GLN A 481 20.14 6.57 10.49
N CYS A 482 20.01 5.39 9.88
CA CYS A 482 21.12 4.54 9.50
C CYS A 482 21.01 4.20 8.01
N LYS A 483 22.07 4.41 7.26
CA LYS A 483 22.16 3.92 5.88
C LYS A 483 22.56 2.45 5.90
N ILE A 484 21.70 1.58 5.42
CA ILE A 484 22.02 0.17 5.22
C ILE A 484 22.43 -0.05 3.78
N THR A 485 23.58 -0.69 3.58
CA THR A 485 24.04 -1.20 2.30
C THR A 485 23.97 -2.71 2.32
N VAL A 486 23.20 -3.28 1.39
CA VAL A 486 23.22 -4.71 1.13
C VAL A 486 24.17 -4.92 -0.05
N PRO A 487 25.39 -5.39 0.19
CA PRO A 487 26.38 -5.55 -0.85
C PRO A 487 25.91 -6.69 -1.77
N LEU A 488 26.38 -6.66 -3.00
CA LEU A 488 26.27 -7.85 -3.84
C LEU A 488 27.16 -8.93 -3.22
N PRO A 489 26.68 -10.16 -3.03
CA PRO A 489 27.46 -11.22 -2.40
C PRO A 489 28.80 -11.36 -3.13
N GLU A 490 29.89 -11.38 -2.35
CA GLU A 490 31.21 -11.65 -2.91
C GLU A 490 31.24 -13.08 -3.47
N PRO A 491 31.86 -13.32 -4.64
CA PRO A 491 31.97 -14.66 -5.18
C PRO A 491 32.83 -15.53 -4.26
N GLU A 492 32.25 -16.58 -3.67
CA GLU A 492 32.98 -17.53 -2.84
C GLU A 492 34.21 -18.08 -3.60
N LYS A 493 35.35 -18.11 -2.89
CA LYS A 493 36.55 -18.83 -3.35
C LYS A 493 36.32 -20.31 -3.11
N VAL A 494 36.09 -21.05 -4.17
CA VAL A 494 36.01 -22.51 -4.13
C VAL A 494 37.43 -23.09 -4.00
N ASP A 495 37.80 -23.52 -2.79
CA ASP A 495 38.87 -24.50 -2.60
C ASP A 495 38.35 -25.90 -2.96
N ALA A 496 39.24 -26.76 -3.47
CA ALA A 496 38.90 -28.03 -4.11
C ALA A 496 38.16 -29.01 -3.17
N PRO A 497 37.17 -29.77 -3.67
CA PRO A 497 36.29 -30.57 -2.83
C PRO A 497 36.90 -31.96 -2.50
N GLU A 498 36.81 -32.36 -1.23
CA GLU A 498 36.77 -33.77 -0.82
C GLU A 498 35.31 -34.24 -0.76
N GLU A 499 35.08 -35.47 -1.22
CA GLU A 499 33.78 -36.14 -1.38
C GLU A 499 32.98 -36.20 -0.07
N VAL A 500 31.73 -35.73 -0.13
CA VAL A 500 30.63 -36.31 0.67
C VAL A 500 29.37 -36.39 -0.19
N ALA A 501 28.76 -37.58 -0.16
CA ALA A 501 27.71 -38.03 -1.04
C ALA A 501 26.37 -37.28 -0.90
N ASP A 502 25.80 -36.99 -2.08
CA ASP A 502 24.41 -37.08 -2.51
C ASP A 502 23.30 -36.51 -1.61
N LYS A 503 22.87 -35.28 -1.96
CA LYS A 503 21.45 -34.95 -2.07
C LYS A 503 21.24 -34.29 -3.43
N GLN A 504 20.53 -34.96 -4.33
CA GLN A 504 20.04 -34.37 -5.58
C GLN A 504 19.21 -33.12 -5.27
N VAL A 505 19.71 -31.98 -5.73
CA VAL A 505 18.96 -30.72 -5.84
C VAL A 505 18.40 -30.70 -7.27
N ASP A 506 17.08 -30.65 -7.39
CA ASP A 506 16.38 -30.57 -8.67
C ASP A 506 16.88 -29.36 -9.48
N THR A 507 17.56 -29.62 -10.60
CA THR A 507 18.00 -28.57 -11.53
C THR A 507 16.80 -28.03 -12.29
N VAL A 508 16.46 -26.76 -12.05
CA VAL A 508 15.40 -26.07 -12.81
C VAL A 508 15.84 -25.90 -14.28
N ALA A 509 14.95 -26.24 -15.21
CA ALA A 509 15.24 -26.16 -16.64
C ALA A 509 15.52 -24.71 -17.10
N PRO A 510 16.45 -24.50 -18.06
CA PRO A 510 16.69 -23.17 -18.61
C PRO A 510 15.49 -22.68 -19.41
N ILE A 511 15.21 -21.38 -19.31
CA ILE A 511 14.14 -20.69 -20.03
C ILE A 511 14.61 -20.43 -21.46
N ASP A 512 14.10 -21.17 -22.45
CA ASP A 512 14.37 -20.97 -23.88
C ASP A 512 13.24 -20.15 -24.52
N THR A 513 13.55 -18.92 -24.94
CA THR A 513 12.58 -18.02 -25.62
C THR A 513 13.14 -17.61 -26.95
N GLU A 514 12.37 -17.07 -27.91
CA GLU A 514 12.92 -16.54 -29.17
C GLU A 514 14.03 -15.48 -29.00
N LYS A 515 14.11 -14.82 -27.83
CA LYS A 515 15.06 -13.74 -27.52
C LYS A 515 16.39 -14.26 -26.97
N GLY A 516 16.44 -15.48 -26.45
CA GLY A 516 17.64 -16.14 -25.92
C GLY A 516 17.32 -17.31 -24.99
N VAL A 517 18.38 -17.99 -24.57
CA VAL A 517 18.36 -18.97 -23.47
C VAL A 517 18.75 -18.25 -22.19
N PHE A 518 17.98 -18.47 -21.13
CA PHE A 518 18.17 -17.87 -19.81
C PHE A 518 18.20 -18.96 -18.74
N GLU A 519 19.00 -18.77 -17.70
CA GLU A 519 19.11 -19.71 -16.60
C GLU A 519 18.72 -19.00 -15.30
N ILE A 520 17.83 -19.65 -14.53
CA ILE A 520 17.40 -19.18 -13.22
C ILE A 520 18.59 -19.29 -12.26
N THR A 521 18.84 -18.21 -11.52
CA THR A 521 19.92 -18.20 -10.54
C THR A 521 19.41 -18.91 -9.28
N PRO A 522 19.96 -20.08 -8.89
CA PRO A 522 19.36 -20.93 -7.84
C PRO A 522 19.14 -20.26 -6.49
N ASP A 523 19.91 -19.21 -6.19
CA ASP A 523 19.87 -18.48 -4.91
C ASP A 523 19.07 -17.16 -4.98
N LYS A 524 18.42 -16.88 -6.12
CA LYS A 524 17.65 -15.64 -6.37
C LYS A 524 16.39 -15.95 -7.17
N ASN A 525 15.30 -16.21 -6.46
CA ASN A 525 14.01 -16.66 -7.03
C ASN A 525 13.32 -15.69 -8.01
N THR A 526 13.95 -14.59 -8.42
CA THR A 526 13.42 -13.57 -9.34
C THR A 526 14.46 -13.04 -10.36
N GLU A 527 15.66 -13.63 -10.44
CA GLU A 527 16.72 -13.18 -11.37
C GLU A 527 17.24 -14.31 -12.29
N VAL A 528 17.50 -13.98 -13.55
CA VAL A 528 18.08 -14.89 -14.54
C VAL A 528 19.33 -14.33 -15.23
N THR A 529 20.16 -15.25 -15.72
CA THR A 529 21.33 -14.96 -16.56
C THR A 529 21.01 -15.22 -18.03
N PHE A 530 21.29 -14.26 -18.92
CA PHE A 530 21.25 -14.48 -20.37
C PHE A 530 22.44 -15.37 -20.79
N LYS A 531 22.16 -16.64 -21.08
CA LYS A 531 23.15 -17.66 -21.44
C LYS A 531 23.62 -17.52 -22.87
N SER A 532 22.68 -17.37 -23.82
CA SER A 532 23.03 -17.17 -25.23
C SER A 532 21.86 -16.65 -26.06
N GLY A 533 22.15 -16.08 -27.24
CA GLY A 533 21.10 -15.82 -28.23
C GLY A 533 20.87 -17.04 -29.12
N ASN A 534 19.62 -17.39 -29.42
CA ASN A 534 19.28 -18.69 -30.05
C ASN A 534 19.74 -18.85 -31.50
N ASN A 535 20.15 -17.76 -32.14
CA ASN A 535 20.61 -17.78 -33.52
C ASN A 535 22.00 -17.16 -33.67
N LYS A 536 23.03 -18.00 -33.79
CA LYS A 536 24.43 -17.58 -34.05
C LYS A 536 24.61 -16.81 -35.37
N LYS A 537 23.62 -16.88 -36.29
CA LYS A 537 23.58 -16.14 -37.56
C LYS A 537 22.79 -14.83 -37.48
N ALA A 538 22.20 -14.49 -36.32
CA ALA A 538 21.44 -13.25 -36.13
C ALA A 538 22.28 -12.00 -36.43
N SER A 539 21.65 -11.01 -37.07
CA SER A 539 22.28 -9.72 -37.40
C SER A 539 22.13 -8.68 -36.29
N SER A 540 21.18 -8.86 -35.38
CA SER A 540 20.92 -8.01 -34.22
C SER A 540 20.47 -8.86 -33.03
N ILE A 541 20.93 -8.52 -31.83
CA ILE A 541 20.45 -9.10 -30.56
C ILE A 541 20.00 -7.95 -29.65
N THR A 542 18.81 -8.08 -29.08
CA THR A 542 18.29 -7.20 -28.04
C THR A 542 18.03 -8.07 -26.83
N ILE A 543 18.81 -7.86 -25.77
CA ILE A 543 18.64 -8.59 -24.52
C ILE A 543 17.44 -7.96 -23.79
N PRO A 544 16.42 -8.73 -23.41
CA PRO A 544 15.27 -8.18 -22.71
C PRO A 544 15.62 -7.86 -21.25
N SER A 545 14.91 -6.93 -20.63
CA SER A 545 15.09 -6.59 -19.21
C SER A 545 14.53 -7.66 -18.27
N THR A 546 13.55 -8.41 -18.74
CA THR A 546 12.88 -9.51 -18.05
C THR A 546 12.65 -10.67 -19.02
N VAL A 547 12.52 -11.89 -18.50
CA VAL A 547 12.07 -13.07 -19.23
C VAL A 547 11.08 -13.83 -18.35
N THR A 548 10.16 -14.54 -18.97
CA THR A 548 9.15 -15.35 -18.27
C THR A 548 9.40 -16.81 -18.58
N ASP A 549 9.34 -17.69 -17.58
CA ASP A 549 9.41 -19.14 -17.80
C ASP A 549 8.11 -19.72 -18.37
N GLU A 550 8.09 -21.04 -18.62
CA GLU A 550 6.91 -21.75 -19.13
C GLU A 550 5.72 -21.76 -18.15
N ASN A 551 5.97 -21.49 -16.88
CA ASN A 551 4.97 -21.44 -15.81
C ASN A 551 4.47 -20.01 -15.54
N GLY A 552 4.94 -19.02 -16.29
CA GLY A 552 4.51 -17.64 -16.17
C GLY A 552 5.29 -16.82 -15.15
N CYS A 553 6.29 -17.37 -14.45
CA CYS A 553 7.07 -16.60 -13.48
C CYS A 553 8.02 -15.62 -14.19
N MET A 554 7.95 -14.34 -13.83
CA MET A 554 8.81 -13.31 -14.41
C MET A 554 10.14 -13.18 -13.64
N TYR A 555 11.23 -13.25 -14.40
CA TYR A 555 12.58 -13.07 -13.89
C TYR A 555 13.23 -11.83 -14.51
N THR A 556 13.95 -11.07 -13.71
CA THR A 556 14.77 -9.95 -14.18
C THR A 556 16.06 -10.48 -14.79
N VAL A 557 16.37 -10.08 -16.03
CA VAL A 557 17.64 -10.41 -16.68
C VAL A 557 18.71 -9.46 -16.17
N THR A 558 19.54 -9.95 -15.25
CA THR A 558 20.54 -9.14 -14.56
C THR A 558 21.95 -9.39 -15.06
N GLU A 559 22.20 -10.51 -15.75
CA GLU A 559 23.54 -10.88 -16.22
C GLU A 559 23.58 -11.37 -17.67
N ILE A 560 24.73 -11.20 -18.32
CA ILE A 560 25.08 -11.84 -19.60
C ILE A 560 26.20 -12.83 -19.31
N GLU A 561 26.00 -14.09 -19.64
CA GLU A 561 26.95 -15.15 -19.36
C GLU A 561 28.31 -14.95 -20.05
N ASP A 562 29.34 -15.52 -19.44
CA ASP A 562 30.64 -15.76 -20.05
C ASP A 562 30.51 -16.40 -21.44
N GLY A 563 30.91 -15.64 -22.46
CA GLY A 563 30.87 -16.12 -23.84
C GLY A 563 29.49 -16.21 -24.48
N ALA A 564 28.43 -15.62 -23.89
CA ALA A 564 27.05 -15.77 -24.33
C ALA A 564 26.79 -15.59 -25.84
N CYS A 565 27.49 -14.65 -26.47
CA CYS A 565 27.42 -14.35 -27.90
C CYS A 565 28.79 -14.53 -28.59
N LYS A 566 29.71 -15.31 -28.01
CA LYS A 566 31.07 -15.48 -28.52
C LYS A 566 31.07 -16.04 -29.94
N GLY A 567 31.74 -15.33 -30.84
CA GLY A 567 31.94 -15.77 -32.21
C GLY A 567 30.73 -15.58 -33.14
N TYR A 568 29.71 -14.79 -32.76
CA TYR A 568 28.55 -14.52 -33.60
C TYR A 568 28.98 -13.61 -34.77
N LYS A 569 29.55 -14.19 -35.82
CA LYS A 569 30.23 -13.47 -36.92
C LYS A 569 29.30 -12.58 -37.75
N LYS A 570 27.99 -12.85 -37.77
CA LYS A 570 27.00 -12.05 -38.50
C LYS A 570 26.38 -10.93 -37.66
N LEU A 571 26.60 -10.92 -36.35
CA LEU A 571 26.03 -9.95 -35.42
C LEU A 571 26.59 -8.55 -35.69
N LYS A 572 25.71 -7.61 -36.02
CA LYS A 572 26.04 -6.20 -36.31
C LYS A 572 25.63 -5.26 -35.19
N LYS A 573 24.58 -5.61 -34.43
CA LYS A 573 23.98 -4.76 -33.40
C LYS A 573 23.68 -5.52 -32.12
N VAL A 574 23.97 -4.91 -30.97
CA VAL A 574 23.57 -5.39 -29.64
C VAL A 574 22.91 -4.26 -28.85
N ILE A 575 21.79 -4.56 -28.19
CA ILE A 575 21.15 -3.68 -27.20
C ILE A 575 21.16 -4.39 -25.85
N ILE A 576 21.74 -3.72 -24.85
CA ILE A 576 21.83 -4.18 -23.46
C ILE A 576 20.91 -3.28 -22.60
N PRO A 577 19.93 -3.86 -21.88
CA PRO A 577 18.95 -3.12 -21.10
C PRO A 577 19.53 -2.64 -19.76
N GLU A 578 18.76 -1.84 -19.02
CA GLU A 578 19.20 -1.17 -17.79
C GLU A 578 19.33 -2.12 -16.60
N THR A 579 18.66 -3.27 -16.67
CA THR A 579 18.69 -4.32 -15.65
C THR A 579 20.01 -5.08 -15.60
N ILE A 580 20.82 -5.05 -16.67
CA ILE A 580 22.10 -5.78 -16.72
C ILE A 580 23.13 -5.14 -15.80
N ARG A 581 23.51 -5.88 -14.77
CA ARG A 581 24.54 -5.57 -13.77
C ARG A 581 25.91 -6.11 -14.18
N THR A 582 25.94 -7.23 -14.89
CA THR A 582 27.18 -7.92 -15.29
C THR A 582 27.18 -8.30 -16.78
N ILE A 583 28.27 -7.97 -17.47
CA ILE A 583 28.59 -8.56 -18.79
C ILE A 583 29.73 -9.56 -18.61
N GLY A 584 29.52 -10.83 -18.93
CA GLY A 584 30.48 -11.92 -18.75
C GLY A 584 31.77 -11.80 -19.57
N LYS A 585 32.79 -12.54 -19.14
CA LYS A 585 34.08 -12.67 -19.81
C LYS A 585 33.89 -13.17 -21.24
N GLY A 586 34.42 -12.42 -22.19
CA GLY A 586 34.30 -12.78 -23.60
C GLY A 586 32.88 -12.85 -24.15
N ALA A 587 31.86 -12.29 -23.48
CA ALA A 587 30.45 -12.35 -23.89
C ALA A 587 30.21 -12.03 -25.39
N PHE A 588 30.91 -11.04 -25.94
CA PHE A 588 30.86 -10.66 -27.36
C PHE A 588 32.21 -10.85 -28.07
N LYS A 589 33.05 -11.76 -27.58
CA LYS A 589 34.38 -12.00 -28.12
C LYS A 589 34.29 -12.51 -29.55
N ASN A 590 35.14 -11.99 -30.43
CA ASN A 590 35.26 -12.35 -31.84
C ASN A 590 33.99 -12.10 -32.69
N CYS A 591 33.06 -11.26 -32.24
CA CYS A 591 31.94 -10.75 -33.05
C CYS A 591 32.42 -9.69 -34.05
N SER A 592 33.13 -10.13 -35.09
CA SER A 592 33.92 -9.25 -35.98
C SER A 592 33.11 -8.22 -36.78
N ASN A 593 31.80 -8.44 -36.95
CA ASN A 593 30.90 -7.50 -37.62
C ASN A 593 30.12 -6.59 -36.66
N LEU A 594 30.27 -6.76 -35.34
CA LEU A 594 29.53 -6.00 -34.33
C LEU A 594 30.00 -4.55 -34.35
N SER A 595 29.15 -3.67 -34.89
CA SER A 595 29.46 -2.28 -35.19
C SER A 595 28.63 -1.28 -34.37
N VAL A 596 27.49 -1.71 -33.82
CA VAL A 596 26.60 -0.87 -33.02
C VAL A 596 26.28 -1.56 -31.70
N ILE A 597 26.65 -0.93 -30.59
CA ILE A 597 26.34 -1.42 -29.24
C ILE A 597 25.63 -0.30 -28.48
N LYS A 598 24.44 -0.58 -27.95
CA LYS A 598 23.70 0.33 -27.07
C LYS A 598 23.62 -0.28 -25.68
N ILE A 599 24.02 0.48 -24.66
CA ILE A 599 24.05 0.03 -23.26
C ILE A 599 23.28 1.04 -22.42
N LYS A 600 22.15 0.63 -21.83
CA LYS A 600 21.55 1.35 -20.71
C LYS A 600 22.32 0.97 -19.45
N GLY A 601 23.19 1.85 -18.97
CA GLY A 601 24.30 1.47 -18.11
C GLY A 601 24.18 1.91 -16.66
N ASN A 602 23.05 2.47 -16.21
CA ASN A 602 22.97 3.06 -14.86
C ASN A 602 23.25 2.05 -13.74
N ASN A 603 22.91 0.77 -13.98
CA ASN A 603 23.11 -0.35 -13.06
C ASN A 603 24.23 -1.30 -13.50
N LEU A 604 24.95 -1.01 -14.59
CA LEU A 604 26.05 -1.87 -15.07
C LEU A 604 27.27 -1.71 -14.16
N LEU A 605 27.62 -2.76 -13.43
CA LEU A 605 28.68 -2.74 -12.41
C LEU A 605 29.98 -3.34 -12.93
N LYS A 606 29.89 -4.43 -13.70
CA LYS A 606 31.04 -5.26 -14.12
C LYS A 606 30.99 -5.59 -15.61
N VAL A 607 32.18 -5.55 -16.23
CA VAL A 607 32.39 -6.01 -17.61
C VAL A 607 33.60 -6.94 -17.63
N GLY A 608 33.35 -8.20 -17.94
CA GLY A 608 34.32 -9.30 -17.89
C GLY A 608 35.46 -9.12 -18.90
N SER A 609 36.59 -9.75 -18.58
CA SER A 609 37.81 -9.59 -19.38
C SER A 609 37.59 -10.05 -20.83
N GLY A 610 38.01 -9.23 -21.78
CA GLY A 610 37.85 -9.52 -23.20
C GLY A 610 36.41 -9.62 -23.70
N ALA A 611 35.39 -9.18 -22.94
CA ALA A 611 33.98 -9.19 -23.35
C ALA A 611 33.75 -8.61 -24.76
N PHE A 612 34.50 -7.58 -25.13
CA PHE A 612 34.43 -6.91 -26.42
C PHE A 612 35.67 -7.14 -27.30
N LYS A 613 36.50 -8.16 -27.00
CA LYS A 613 37.72 -8.44 -27.77
C LYS A 613 37.36 -8.95 -29.17
N GLY A 614 37.87 -8.29 -30.21
CA GLY A 614 37.67 -8.73 -31.60
C GLY A 614 36.33 -8.29 -32.22
N ILE A 615 35.66 -7.28 -31.64
CA ILE A 615 34.56 -6.55 -32.31
C ILE A 615 35.10 -5.66 -33.45
N LYS A 616 34.20 -5.13 -34.30
CA LYS A 616 34.59 -4.29 -35.44
C LYS A 616 35.40 -3.07 -34.97
N LYS A 617 36.53 -2.77 -35.62
CA LYS A 617 37.30 -1.54 -35.37
C LYS A 617 36.40 -0.33 -35.64
N GLY A 618 36.37 0.63 -34.71
CA GLY A 618 35.48 1.80 -34.81
C GLY A 618 34.01 1.50 -34.49
N ALA A 619 33.68 0.37 -33.86
CA ALA A 619 32.32 0.10 -33.38
C ALA A 619 31.82 1.26 -32.51
N LYS A 620 30.57 1.67 -32.71
CA LYS A 620 29.93 2.76 -31.98
C LYS A 620 29.24 2.20 -30.74
N ILE A 621 29.76 2.54 -29.56
CA ILE A 621 29.18 2.19 -28.26
C ILE A 621 28.48 3.42 -27.71
N THR A 622 27.15 3.40 -27.70
CA THR A 622 26.34 4.45 -27.07
C THR A 622 25.94 4.00 -25.68
N ILE A 623 26.34 4.77 -24.67
CA ILE A 623 26.09 4.49 -23.26
C ILE A 623 25.09 5.52 -22.74
N TYR A 624 23.94 5.03 -22.31
CA TYR A 624 22.85 5.80 -21.72
C TYR A 624 23.01 5.73 -20.19
N VAL A 625 23.33 6.85 -19.56
CA VAL A 625 23.54 6.96 -18.10
C VAL A 625 23.22 8.37 -17.61
N SER A 626 22.80 8.47 -16.35
CA SER A 626 22.40 9.71 -15.67
C SER A 626 23.51 10.77 -15.58
N THR A 627 24.77 10.35 -15.46
CA THR A 627 25.90 11.27 -15.22
C THR A 627 27.13 10.99 -16.08
N LYS A 628 27.91 12.04 -16.38
CA LYS A 628 29.22 11.93 -17.05
C LYS A 628 30.25 11.12 -16.23
N LYS A 629 30.12 11.10 -14.89
CA LYS A 629 30.96 10.29 -13.99
C LYS A 629 30.72 8.80 -14.22
N LYS A 630 29.45 8.35 -14.24
CA LYS A 630 29.08 6.97 -14.59
C LYS A 630 29.53 6.62 -16.01
N PHE A 631 29.32 7.51 -16.99
CA PHE A 631 29.81 7.31 -18.36
C PHE A 631 31.31 7.04 -18.41
N THR A 632 32.11 7.87 -17.76
CA THR A 632 33.57 7.74 -17.74
C THR A 632 34.03 6.44 -17.10
N ARG A 633 33.38 6.00 -16.00
CA ARG A 633 33.63 4.70 -15.37
C ARG A 633 33.38 3.55 -16.34
N LEU A 634 32.21 3.51 -16.99
CA LEU A 634 31.84 2.44 -17.92
C LEU A 634 32.75 2.39 -19.15
N VAL A 635 33.16 3.55 -19.69
CA VAL A 635 34.15 3.61 -20.77
C VAL A 635 35.47 2.95 -20.35
N LYS A 636 35.96 3.21 -19.13
CA LYS A 636 37.18 2.55 -18.62
C LYS A 636 37.02 1.03 -18.53
N LEU A 637 35.89 0.54 -18.02
CA LEU A 637 35.59 -0.90 -17.93
C LEU A 637 35.54 -1.56 -19.31
N ILE A 638 34.82 -0.98 -20.25
CA ILE A 638 34.66 -1.52 -21.62
C ILE A 638 36.00 -1.51 -22.37
N LYS A 639 36.82 -0.47 -22.21
CA LYS A 639 38.17 -0.42 -22.80
C LYS A 639 39.06 -1.54 -22.26
N LYS A 640 39.05 -1.77 -20.93
CA LYS A 640 39.78 -2.89 -20.28
C LYS A 640 39.25 -4.25 -20.76
N ALA A 641 37.95 -4.35 -21.06
CA ALA A 641 37.31 -5.54 -21.59
C ALA A 641 37.52 -5.76 -23.11
N GLY A 642 38.46 -5.08 -23.76
CA GLY A 642 38.81 -5.30 -25.17
C GLY A 642 38.09 -4.38 -26.16
N GLY A 643 37.26 -3.44 -25.70
CA GLY A 643 36.58 -2.42 -26.51
C GLY A 643 37.41 -1.16 -26.76
N SER A 644 38.74 -1.21 -26.63
CA SER A 644 39.62 -0.03 -26.72
C SER A 644 39.61 0.70 -28.07
N LYS A 645 39.26 -0.03 -29.15
CA LYS A 645 39.18 0.50 -30.52
C LYS A 645 37.78 0.98 -30.92
N ALA A 646 36.86 1.11 -29.95
CA ALA A 646 35.50 1.58 -30.16
C ALA A 646 35.37 3.11 -30.00
N ILE A 647 34.34 3.68 -30.62
CA ILE A 647 33.96 5.10 -30.48
C ILE A 647 32.83 5.17 -29.45
N PHE A 648 33.03 5.92 -28.37
CA PHE A 648 32.06 6.04 -27.27
C PHE A 648 31.22 7.30 -27.42
N LYS A 649 29.90 7.16 -27.28
CA LYS A 649 28.94 8.27 -27.24
C LYS A 649 28.19 8.27 -25.91
N PHE A 650 28.25 9.39 -25.20
CA PHE A 650 27.42 9.64 -24.03
C PHE A 650 26.02 10.05 -24.47
N LYS A 651 24.99 9.45 -23.86
CA LYS A 651 23.64 10.00 -23.83
C LYS A 651 23.18 10.10 -22.38
N LYS A 652 22.72 11.29 -21.98
CA LYS A 652 22.02 11.46 -20.71
C LYS A 652 20.67 10.74 -20.85
N GLN A 653 20.41 9.87 -19.89
CA GLN A 653 19.12 9.21 -19.68
C GLN A 653 18.57 9.74 -18.36
#